data_AF-A0AAE3FG76-F1
#
_entry.id   AF-A0AAE3FG76-F1
#
_cell.length_a   1.000
_cell.length_b   1.000
_cell.length_c   1.000
_cell.angle_alpha   90.00
_cell.angle_beta   90.00
_cell.angle_gamma   90.00
#
_symmetry.space_group_name_H-M   'P 1'
#
loop_
_entity.id
_entity.type
_entity.pdbx_description
1 polymer ?
#
loop_
_entity_poly.entity_id
_entity_poly.type
_entity_poly.pdbx_seq_one_letter_code
_entity_poly.pdbx_strand_id
1 'polypeptide(L)'
;MPTLYKKRSEGIFIGKTAVSILFICLSVLAICACGFFRGSGEREDGVIRLSREELAGYTVIRAADADEKVSGSAVKLRRALEDFCGSRVSIADDYLSDGEEPAANEILVGLTDRQESREAFERLSENEGGIFVIDGKPVIIGKSDELTEKSVELFISKYLGSSDGYITLSADLAHRINWEHELAGYRIVYPSRKAKKREYVIAVALRDRIREITGLDPEICDDAEDAAEKEILIGDVDRPEAEKLYSSLDRDHFGGYARVRDRIVIFGSTETILDGASDLFTREILGYDNTQKKQAAESDFTPLTSDFIRYIDGGGGGDRLYNGIVTDATWPPRTVDAEKTTVIDAPYLVPAAEGGTHPGTVDISVGRQLFVDSFLISRTDLKTVYHSAVTSSQPVITMDDDYLMLKTGYVMYDEETDRIVMWYGGMKNVYRAESKDGVVWSEPEVVFTNDSKGAWITVRVNPSPAPDGNDRYIMLVRNADGKEKWTEHYETTRLSGRIYKSADGRKWTLSSRTGAMGDASTLSYNRFRNKWLIFARDNCSFSTGRRVVRYFECSDITSQAAYGLWQSVDWQRTDRLDIQDPKLKEVPQIYSVCSDSYESIQLGMFQYWLGPSNSVIAKTGLPKITELQLGYSRDGFYFTRPERKTPFISCSRKEETWDYGYLHPVSSLCVATQDELLFWYSGYRGGETDIEITPEYANPSIGIARLRRDGFASLDGTGSITTCRLTAEKGKKYLFVNADAASLRAELYDADGNVIDGYSAEDCIPFTGDSCCTMFSWKNGKDVSFLAGKEFSVKFVMEDGSFYSFWLSDSETGDSGGYYCGGLIDRKTAKKG
;
A
#
# COMPACT_ATOMS: atom_id res chain seq x y z
N MET A 1 21.50 -58.77 11.38
CA MET A 1 22.85 -59.13 11.87
C MET A 1 23.55 -57.85 12.32
N PRO A 2 24.14 -57.81 13.53
CA PRO A 2 24.79 -56.65 14.12
C PRO A 2 26.21 -56.49 13.51
N THR A 3 26.97 -55.39 13.62
CA THR A 3 27.58 -54.86 14.86
C THR A 3 28.42 -53.61 14.52
N LEU A 4 28.56 -52.70 15.50
CA LEU A 4 29.50 -51.58 15.58
C LEU A 4 30.97 -51.96 15.28
N TYR A 5 31.77 -51.02 14.75
CA TYR A 5 33.18 -50.87 15.15
C TYR A 5 33.67 -49.41 15.07
N LYS A 6 34.41 -49.01 16.11
CA LYS A 6 35.08 -47.73 16.29
C LYS A 6 36.60 -47.98 16.31
N LYS A 7 37.36 -47.07 15.68
CA LYS A 7 38.80 -46.76 15.85
C LYS A 7 39.87 -47.85 15.58
N ARG A 8 40.84 -47.52 14.71
CA ARG A 8 42.20 -47.11 15.14
C ARG A 8 43.08 -46.58 13.99
N SER A 9 44.00 -45.73 14.41
CA SER A 9 45.07 -44.99 13.75
C SER A 9 46.32 -45.82 13.44
N GLU A 10 47.13 -45.31 12.50
CA GLU A 10 48.60 -45.44 12.24
C GLU A 10 48.80 -45.59 10.72
N GLY A 11 49.77 -45.03 10.00
CA GLY A 11 50.99 -44.29 10.28
C GLY A 11 51.65 -43.99 8.91
N ILE A 12 52.51 -42.98 8.88
CA ILE A 12 53.09 -42.32 7.70
C ILE A 12 54.05 -43.22 6.90
N PHE A 13 54.02 -43.16 5.56
CA PHE A 13 55.19 -43.43 4.71
C PHE A 13 55.20 -42.52 3.46
N ILE A 14 56.22 -41.66 3.40
CA ILE A 14 56.53 -40.78 2.26
C ILE A 14 57.32 -41.61 1.23
N GLY A 15 56.78 -41.70 0.01
CA GLY A 15 57.40 -42.40 -1.12
C GLY A 15 57.46 -41.51 -2.35
N LYS A 16 58.65 -40.97 -2.62
CA LYS A 16 59.20 -40.47 -3.90
C LYS A 16 58.22 -40.37 -5.09
N THR A 17 57.50 -39.25 -5.20
CA THR A 17 56.96 -38.77 -6.49
C THR A 17 56.82 -37.24 -6.49
N ALA A 18 57.87 -36.53 -6.05
CA ALA A 18 57.84 -35.07 -5.88
C ALA A 18 58.93 -34.32 -6.67
N VAL A 19 59.53 -34.92 -7.71
CA VAL A 19 60.66 -34.28 -8.44
C VAL A 19 60.47 -34.21 -9.97
N SER A 20 59.37 -34.71 -10.54
CA SER A 20 59.20 -34.74 -12.01
C SER A 20 58.00 -33.96 -12.57
N ILE A 21 57.27 -33.19 -11.75
CA ILE A 21 56.15 -32.33 -12.22
C ILE A 21 56.48 -30.83 -12.11
N LEU A 22 57.64 -30.46 -11.53
CA LEU A 22 58.05 -29.06 -11.35
C LEU A 22 58.81 -28.46 -12.56
N PHE A 23 59.04 -29.21 -13.64
CA PHE A 23 59.84 -28.76 -14.80
C PHE A 23 59.07 -28.63 -16.13
N ILE A 24 57.75 -28.86 -16.14
CA ILE A 24 56.89 -28.67 -17.33
C ILE A 24 55.97 -27.43 -17.18
N CYS A 25 55.87 -26.82 -15.99
CA CYS A 25 55.06 -25.60 -15.79
C CYS A 25 55.84 -24.28 -15.94
N LEU A 26 57.15 -24.32 -16.23
CA LEU A 26 57.99 -23.11 -16.38
C LEU A 26 58.26 -22.70 -17.83
N SER A 27 57.71 -23.41 -18.81
CA SER A 27 57.88 -23.11 -20.25
C SER A 27 56.58 -22.79 -21.00
N VAL A 28 55.44 -22.68 -20.30
CA VAL A 28 54.18 -22.14 -20.85
C VAL A 28 53.93 -20.67 -20.43
N LEU A 29 54.78 -20.13 -19.55
CA LEU A 29 54.69 -18.75 -19.05
C LEU A 29 55.52 -17.72 -19.85
N ALA A 30 56.03 -18.05 -21.04
CA ALA A 30 56.89 -17.15 -21.82
C ALA A 30 56.48 -16.93 -23.29
N ILE A 31 55.34 -17.47 -23.75
CA ILE A 31 54.83 -17.24 -25.12
C ILE A 31 53.32 -17.04 -25.07
N CYS A 32 52.89 -15.90 -24.50
CA CYS A 32 51.67 -15.17 -24.86
C CYS A 32 51.83 -13.67 -24.52
N ALA A 33 53.07 -13.17 -24.63
CA ALA A 33 53.34 -11.75 -24.75
C ALA A 33 53.20 -11.39 -26.24
N CYS A 34 51.95 -11.21 -26.69
CA CYS A 34 51.51 -10.44 -27.88
C CYS A 34 50.03 -10.76 -28.14
N GLY A 35 49.14 -9.83 -27.79
CA GLY A 35 47.74 -9.84 -28.23
C GLY A 35 46.70 -9.95 -27.11
N PHE A 36 45.82 -8.93 -27.05
CA PHE A 36 44.57 -8.84 -26.27
C PHE A 36 44.68 -8.57 -24.75
N PHE A 37 44.91 -7.30 -24.40
CA PHE A 37 44.22 -6.69 -23.27
C PHE A 37 42.78 -6.34 -23.71
N ARG A 38 41.80 -7.16 -23.33
CA ARG A 38 40.39 -6.78 -23.28
C ARG A 38 39.97 -6.91 -21.82
N GLY A 39 39.83 -5.77 -21.13
CA GLY A 39 39.30 -5.74 -19.77
C GLY A 39 37.86 -6.22 -19.78
N SER A 40 37.60 -7.37 -19.19
CA SER A 40 36.26 -7.85 -18.89
C SER A 40 35.98 -7.53 -17.42
N GLY A 41 35.50 -6.32 -17.15
CA GLY A 41 34.76 -6.08 -15.91
C GLY A 41 33.56 -7.02 -15.88
N GLU A 42 33.26 -7.62 -14.73
CA GLU A 42 32.05 -8.40 -14.54
C GLU A 42 30.83 -7.48 -14.75
N ARG A 43 30.23 -7.54 -15.94
CA ARG A 43 28.95 -6.92 -16.26
C ARG A 43 27.84 -7.88 -15.81
N GLU A 44 27.44 -7.81 -14.55
CA GLU A 44 26.15 -8.33 -14.10
C GLU A 44 25.08 -7.24 -14.26
N ASP A 45 23.95 -7.62 -14.88
CA ASP A 45 22.66 -6.92 -14.91
C ASP A 45 22.67 -5.39 -14.69
N GLY A 46 22.96 -4.64 -15.77
CA GLY A 46 22.63 -3.22 -15.85
C GLY A 46 23.44 -2.26 -14.95
N VAL A 47 24.56 -2.70 -14.37
CA VAL A 47 25.42 -1.85 -13.52
C VAL A 47 26.87 -1.88 -13.99
N ILE A 48 27.50 -0.70 -14.08
CA ILE A 48 28.93 -0.51 -14.30
C ILE A 48 29.58 -0.27 -12.95
N ARG A 49 30.31 -1.27 -12.45
CA ARG A 49 31.11 -1.15 -11.23
C ARG A 49 32.59 -1.19 -11.62
N LEU A 50 33.32 -0.13 -11.29
CA LEU A 50 34.75 0.00 -11.64
C LEU A 50 35.58 0.06 -10.37
N SER A 51 36.59 -0.80 -10.28
CA SER A 51 37.62 -0.74 -9.23
C SER A 51 38.58 0.43 -9.47
N ARG A 52 39.42 0.75 -8.47
CA ARG A 52 40.52 1.72 -8.60
C ARG A 52 41.45 1.39 -9.76
N GLU A 53 41.78 0.11 -9.95
CA GLU A 53 42.67 -0.37 -11.02
C GLU A 53 42.02 -0.26 -12.39
N GLU A 54 40.73 -0.59 -12.52
CA GLU A 54 40.00 -0.49 -13.79
C GLU A 54 39.83 0.96 -14.20
N LEU A 55 39.49 1.84 -13.24
CA LEU A 55 39.30 3.27 -13.48
C LEU A 55 40.61 3.98 -13.86
N ALA A 56 41.76 3.48 -13.38
CA ALA A 56 43.08 3.97 -13.82
C ALA A 56 43.34 3.73 -15.33
N GLY A 57 42.63 2.76 -15.93
CA GLY A 57 42.67 2.48 -17.37
C GLY A 57 41.76 3.38 -18.21
N TYR A 58 41.00 4.30 -17.62
CA TYR A 58 40.15 5.25 -18.34
C TYR A 58 40.93 6.50 -18.74
N THR A 59 40.50 7.13 -19.83
CA THR A 59 40.99 8.44 -20.27
C THR A 59 39.87 9.47 -20.16
N VAL A 60 40.14 10.61 -19.51
CA VAL A 60 39.24 11.76 -19.53
C VAL A 60 39.39 12.45 -20.89
N ILE A 61 38.30 12.55 -21.64
CA ILE A 61 38.26 13.17 -22.97
C ILE A 61 37.47 14.46 -22.88
N ARG A 62 37.99 15.53 -23.50
CA ARG A 62 37.31 16.82 -23.68
C ARG A 62 37.40 17.27 -25.14
N ALA A 63 36.59 18.23 -25.56
CA ALA A 63 36.72 18.80 -26.90
C ALA A 63 38.09 19.48 -27.07
N ALA A 64 38.71 19.34 -28.25
CA ALA A 64 40.00 19.97 -28.56
C ALA A 64 39.96 21.50 -28.39
N ASP A 65 38.83 22.11 -28.75
CA ASP A 65 38.51 23.54 -28.66
C ASP A 65 37.64 23.91 -27.45
N ALA A 66 37.55 23.04 -26.45
CA ALA A 66 36.78 23.28 -25.23
C ALA A 66 37.17 24.60 -24.54
N ASP A 67 36.17 25.31 -23.99
CA ASP A 67 36.35 26.50 -23.18
C ASP A 67 37.33 26.24 -22.00
N GLU A 68 37.97 27.31 -21.50
CA GLU A 68 38.93 27.24 -20.40
C GLU A 68 38.32 26.59 -19.15
N LYS A 69 37.03 26.83 -18.87
CA LYS A 69 36.31 26.23 -17.74
C LYS A 69 36.12 24.73 -17.90
N VAL A 70 35.71 24.28 -19.09
CA VAL A 70 35.53 22.85 -19.39
C VAL A 70 36.89 22.14 -19.36
N SER A 71 37.91 22.77 -19.93
CA SER A 71 39.29 22.28 -19.89
C SER A 71 39.82 22.18 -18.46
N GLY A 72 39.61 23.21 -17.64
CA GLY A 72 39.96 23.22 -16.22
C GLY A 72 39.21 22.14 -15.43
N SER A 73 37.93 21.94 -15.73
CA SER A 73 37.07 20.93 -15.10
C SER A 73 37.52 19.51 -15.46
N ALA A 74 37.86 19.23 -16.71
CA ALA A 74 38.41 17.94 -17.11
C ALA A 74 39.74 17.62 -16.38
N VAL A 75 40.61 18.63 -16.20
CA VAL A 75 41.84 18.49 -15.41
C VAL A 75 41.54 18.23 -13.94
N LYS A 76 40.53 18.93 -13.37
CA LYS A 76 40.06 18.73 -11.99
C LYS A 76 39.52 17.33 -11.77
N LEU A 77 38.68 16.83 -12.68
CA LEU A 77 38.17 15.45 -12.67
C LEU A 77 39.32 14.45 -12.71
N ARG A 78 40.25 14.62 -13.64
CA ARG A 78 41.41 13.74 -13.77
C ARG A 78 42.27 13.74 -12.49
N ARG A 79 42.46 14.88 -11.80
CA ARG A 79 43.12 14.93 -10.47
C ARG A 79 42.36 14.14 -9.41
N ALA A 80 41.05 14.35 -9.31
CA ALA A 80 40.24 13.60 -8.36
C ALA A 80 40.28 12.08 -8.64
N LEU A 81 40.27 11.68 -9.91
CA LEU A 81 40.43 10.29 -10.32
C LEU A 81 41.80 9.73 -9.94
N GLU A 82 42.89 10.48 -10.11
CA GLU A 82 44.22 10.04 -9.67
C GLU A 82 44.31 9.84 -8.16
N ASP A 83 43.77 10.79 -7.38
CA ASP A 83 43.75 10.69 -5.92
C ASP A 83 42.92 9.48 -5.47
N PHE A 84 41.81 9.21 -6.16
CA PHE A 84 40.96 8.04 -5.92
C PHE A 84 41.64 6.73 -6.34
N CYS A 85 42.28 6.66 -7.50
CA CYS A 85 42.91 5.44 -8.01
C CYS A 85 44.29 5.16 -7.38
N GLY A 86 44.94 6.17 -6.80
CA GLY A 86 46.33 6.08 -6.32
C GLY A 86 47.37 5.92 -7.45
N SER A 87 46.98 6.17 -8.70
CA SER A 87 47.80 6.00 -9.90
C SER A 87 47.41 7.03 -10.97
N ARG A 88 48.26 7.21 -11.97
CA ARG A 88 48.10 8.25 -13.00
C ARG A 88 46.91 7.93 -13.93
N VAL A 89 46.03 8.90 -14.15
CA VAL A 89 44.88 8.81 -15.06
C VAL A 89 45.10 9.73 -16.25
N SER A 90 44.88 9.21 -17.45
CA SER A 90 45.11 9.93 -18.70
C SER A 90 44.04 10.98 -18.97
N ILE A 91 44.44 12.06 -19.63
CA ILE A 91 43.54 13.08 -20.17
C ILE A 91 43.99 13.41 -21.59
N ALA A 92 43.04 13.53 -22.53
CA ALA A 92 43.29 13.87 -23.91
C ALA A 92 42.18 14.78 -24.46
N ASP A 93 42.42 15.38 -25.62
CA ASP A 93 41.34 15.94 -26.42
C ASP A 93 40.62 14.84 -27.21
N ASP A 94 39.53 15.21 -27.87
CA ASP A 94 38.71 14.32 -28.69
C ASP A 94 39.21 14.21 -30.13
N TYR A 95 40.38 14.75 -30.46
CA TYR A 95 40.93 14.56 -31.79
C TYR A 95 41.26 13.09 -32.04
N LEU A 96 40.82 12.56 -33.19
CA LEU A 96 41.18 11.22 -33.69
C LEU A 96 41.81 11.37 -35.07
N SER A 97 42.90 10.64 -35.32
CA SER A 97 43.50 10.59 -36.65
C SER A 97 42.65 9.77 -37.64
N ASP A 98 42.80 10.02 -38.96
CA ASP A 98 41.99 9.33 -39.98
C ASP A 98 42.04 7.80 -39.84
N GLY A 99 40.89 7.18 -39.52
CA GLY A 99 40.74 5.74 -39.32
C GLY A 99 41.03 5.23 -37.91
N GLU A 100 41.29 6.13 -36.96
CA GLU A 100 41.39 5.82 -35.53
C GLU A 100 40.01 5.79 -34.88
N GLU A 101 39.72 4.72 -34.12
CA GLU A 101 38.45 4.55 -33.42
C GLU A 101 38.57 5.02 -31.96
N PRO A 102 37.51 5.62 -31.37
CA PRO A 102 37.50 6.01 -29.97
C PRO A 102 37.82 4.85 -29.03
N ALA A 103 38.49 5.13 -27.91
CA ALA A 103 38.79 4.10 -26.93
C ALA A 103 37.50 3.62 -26.23
N ALA A 104 37.48 2.35 -25.81
CA ALA A 104 36.34 1.80 -25.08
C ALA A 104 36.21 2.39 -23.65
N ASN A 105 37.33 2.79 -23.04
CA ASN A 105 37.39 3.27 -21.66
C ASN A 105 37.61 4.79 -21.62
N GLU A 106 36.57 5.54 -21.95
CA GLU A 106 36.58 7.01 -21.95
C GLU A 106 35.59 7.57 -20.93
N ILE A 107 35.96 8.67 -20.28
CA ILE A 107 35.05 9.54 -19.54
C ILE A 107 34.95 10.85 -20.30
N LEU A 108 33.78 11.14 -20.86
CA LEU A 108 33.58 12.30 -21.72
C LEU A 108 33.17 13.51 -20.87
N VAL A 109 33.87 14.64 -21.04
CA VAL A 109 33.60 15.90 -20.34
C VAL A 109 33.28 16.99 -21.35
N GLY A 110 32.05 17.51 -21.29
CA GLY A 110 31.53 18.50 -22.24
C GLY A 110 31.08 17.88 -23.57
N LEU A 111 30.72 18.75 -24.51
CA LEU A 111 30.30 18.35 -25.86
C LEU A 111 31.52 18.02 -26.71
N THR A 112 31.78 16.73 -26.91
CA THR A 112 32.91 16.21 -27.69
C THR A 112 32.45 15.73 -29.07
N ASP A 113 33.39 15.28 -29.90
CA ASP A 113 33.12 14.64 -31.18
C ASP A 113 32.52 13.23 -31.07
N ARG A 114 32.26 12.76 -29.85
CA ARG A 114 31.68 11.43 -29.55
C ARG A 114 30.17 11.54 -29.61
N GLN A 115 29.54 10.57 -30.28
CA GLN A 115 28.08 10.51 -30.42
C GLN A 115 27.41 10.48 -29.04
N GLU A 116 27.99 9.77 -28.08
CA GLU A 116 27.51 9.63 -26.70
C GLU A 116 27.37 11.01 -26.01
N SER A 117 28.31 11.93 -26.23
CA SER A 117 28.22 13.28 -25.67
C SER A 117 27.16 14.16 -26.34
N ARG A 118 26.93 13.97 -27.65
CA ARG A 118 25.88 14.67 -28.41
C ARG A 118 24.49 14.18 -27.99
N GLU A 119 24.32 12.86 -27.86
CA GLU A 119 23.09 12.27 -27.35
C GLU A 119 22.76 12.72 -25.93
N ALA A 120 23.75 12.80 -25.05
CA ALA A 120 23.56 13.36 -23.71
C ALA A 120 23.16 14.84 -23.77
N PHE A 121 23.81 15.64 -24.62
CA PHE A 121 23.52 17.06 -24.79
C PHE A 121 22.08 17.31 -25.28
N GLU A 122 21.59 16.49 -26.22
CA GLU A 122 20.22 16.59 -26.76
C GLU A 122 19.13 16.27 -25.71
N ARG A 123 19.46 15.49 -24.68
CA ARG A 123 18.54 15.14 -23.58
C ARG A 123 18.38 16.24 -22.52
N LEU A 124 19.20 17.29 -22.58
CA LEU A 124 19.18 18.42 -21.65
C LEU A 124 18.33 19.57 -22.21
N SER A 125 17.73 20.35 -21.31
CA SER A 125 17.11 21.65 -21.57
C SER A 125 18.09 22.79 -21.28
N GLU A 126 17.87 24.00 -21.78
CA GLU A 126 18.80 25.16 -21.75
C GLU A 126 19.55 25.38 -20.40
N ASN A 127 18.90 25.13 -19.26
CA ASN A 127 19.48 25.39 -17.92
C ASN A 127 19.95 24.11 -17.19
N GLU A 128 20.03 22.98 -17.89
CA GLU A 128 20.35 21.68 -17.30
C GLU A 128 21.79 21.24 -17.58
N GLY A 129 22.34 20.48 -16.65
CA GLY A 129 23.49 19.61 -16.88
C GLY A 129 23.31 18.27 -16.18
N GLY A 130 24.26 17.36 -16.35
CA GLY A 130 24.08 16.03 -15.82
C GLY A 130 25.22 15.05 -16.03
N ILE A 131 24.96 13.85 -15.51
CA ILE A 131 25.83 12.68 -15.58
C ILE A 131 25.02 11.55 -16.22
N PHE A 132 25.55 11.01 -17.31
CA PHE A 132 24.91 9.98 -18.10
C PHE A 132 25.83 8.76 -18.24
N VAL A 133 25.23 7.61 -18.48
CA VAL A 133 25.91 6.45 -19.04
C VAL A 133 25.24 6.14 -20.38
N ILE A 134 26.00 6.28 -21.48
CA ILE A 134 25.54 6.00 -22.84
C ILE A 134 26.53 5.03 -23.47
N ASP A 135 26.02 3.90 -23.97
CA ASP A 135 26.81 2.79 -24.52
C ASP A 135 27.97 2.31 -23.63
N GLY A 136 27.77 2.43 -22.31
CA GLY A 136 28.76 2.02 -21.31
C GLY A 136 29.82 3.07 -20.98
N LYS A 137 29.77 4.27 -21.58
CA LYS A 137 30.68 5.39 -21.29
C LYS A 137 30.04 6.39 -20.33
N PRO A 138 30.75 6.81 -19.26
CA PRO A 138 30.35 7.94 -18.45
C PRO A 138 30.48 9.25 -19.25
N VAL A 139 29.41 10.03 -19.29
CA VAL A 139 29.34 11.35 -19.95
C VAL A 139 28.92 12.40 -18.93
N ILE A 140 29.72 13.45 -18.78
CA ILE A 140 29.49 14.54 -17.84
C ILE A 140 29.40 15.84 -18.65
N ILE A 141 28.20 16.42 -18.71
CA ILE A 141 27.91 17.49 -19.68
C ILE A 141 26.80 18.42 -19.19
N GLY A 142 26.92 19.71 -19.51
CA GLY A 142 25.87 20.72 -19.34
C GLY A 142 25.51 21.41 -20.65
N LYS A 143 24.37 22.10 -20.68
CA LYS A 143 24.00 22.97 -21.82
C LYS A 143 24.90 24.18 -22.00
N SER A 144 25.59 24.60 -20.95
CA SER A 144 26.65 25.60 -20.97
C SER A 144 27.95 25.06 -20.36
N ASP A 145 29.04 25.80 -20.57
CA ASP A 145 30.34 25.48 -19.99
C ASP A 145 30.30 25.54 -18.45
N GLU A 146 29.56 26.49 -17.88
CA GLU A 146 29.32 26.59 -16.43
C GLU A 146 28.55 25.39 -15.87
N LEU A 147 27.54 24.91 -16.59
CA LEU A 147 26.77 23.74 -16.17
C LEU A 147 27.59 22.45 -16.31
N THR A 148 28.51 22.41 -17.28
CA THR A 148 29.47 21.30 -17.42
C THR A 148 30.45 21.27 -16.25
N GLU A 149 30.99 22.41 -15.83
CA GLU A 149 31.82 22.52 -14.62
C GLU A 149 31.08 22.01 -13.38
N LYS A 150 29.85 22.49 -13.14
CA LYS A 150 29.02 22.04 -12.01
C LYS A 150 28.73 20.53 -12.06
N SER A 151 28.51 19.97 -13.25
CA SER A 151 28.28 18.53 -13.44
C SER A 151 29.53 17.71 -13.11
N VAL A 152 30.72 18.22 -13.41
CA VAL A 152 31.99 17.59 -13.03
C VAL A 152 32.19 17.60 -11.52
N GLU A 153 31.92 18.73 -10.86
CA GLU A 153 32.03 18.83 -9.40
C GLU A 153 31.08 17.86 -8.70
N LEU A 154 29.85 17.74 -9.21
CA LEU A 154 28.89 16.76 -8.75
C LEU A 154 29.41 15.32 -8.93
N PHE A 155 29.97 14.99 -10.09
CA PHE A 155 30.50 13.65 -10.33
C PHE A 155 31.58 13.29 -9.31
N ILE A 156 32.51 14.22 -9.06
CA ILE A 156 33.59 14.05 -8.10
C ILE A 156 33.03 13.83 -6.69
N SER A 157 32.14 14.70 -6.22
CA SER A 157 31.61 14.61 -4.86
C SER A 157 30.78 13.33 -4.65
N LYS A 158 29.96 12.98 -5.65
CA LYS A 158 28.99 11.89 -5.56
C LYS A 158 29.59 10.51 -5.76
N TYR A 159 30.50 10.35 -6.73
CA TYR A 159 31.00 9.04 -7.13
C TYR A 159 32.41 8.76 -6.66
N LEU A 160 33.25 9.78 -6.46
CA LEU A 160 34.64 9.61 -5.98
C LEU A 160 34.79 9.83 -4.47
N GLY A 161 33.73 10.23 -3.77
CA GLY A 161 33.73 10.44 -2.32
C GLY A 161 33.63 9.17 -1.46
N SER A 162 33.47 7.99 -2.06
CA SER A 162 33.27 6.72 -1.34
C SER A 162 34.58 6.11 -0.82
N SER A 163 34.57 5.60 0.41
CA SER A 163 35.72 4.93 1.03
C SER A 163 35.87 3.44 0.68
N ASP A 164 34.87 2.85 0.01
CA ASP A 164 34.85 1.41 -0.33
C ASP A 164 35.70 1.04 -1.56
N GLY A 165 36.26 2.04 -2.27
CA GLY A 165 37.23 1.84 -3.35
C GLY A 165 36.63 1.42 -4.70
N TYR A 166 35.33 1.61 -4.89
CA TYR A 166 34.68 1.40 -6.19
C TYR A 166 33.89 2.65 -6.60
N ILE A 167 33.73 2.85 -7.91
CA ILE A 167 32.62 3.66 -8.42
C ILE A 167 31.55 2.75 -9.01
N THR A 168 30.29 3.06 -8.76
CA THR A 168 29.14 2.29 -9.25
C THR A 168 28.19 3.22 -9.99
N LEU A 169 27.99 2.97 -11.28
CA LEU A 169 27.10 3.71 -12.17
C LEU A 169 26.07 2.74 -12.77
N SER A 170 24.80 3.14 -12.85
CA SER A 170 23.80 2.35 -13.57
C SER A 170 24.05 2.45 -15.08
N ALA A 171 23.86 1.36 -15.82
CA ALA A 171 24.04 1.35 -17.28
C ALA A 171 23.01 2.25 -18.00
N ASP A 172 21.89 2.55 -17.34
CA ASP A 172 20.82 3.46 -17.77
C ASP A 172 20.83 4.80 -17.01
N LEU A 173 21.94 5.13 -16.31
CA LEU A 173 22.03 6.35 -15.51
C LEU A 173 21.80 7.58 -16.40
N ALA A 174 20.80 8.38 -16.04
CA ALA A 174 20.54 9.70 -16.60
C ALA A 174 20.20 10.67 -15.45
N HIS A 175 21.22 11.28 -14.86
CA HIS A 175 21.06 12.22 -13.76
C HIS A 175 21.14 13.65 -14.27
N ARG A 176 19.99 14.31 -14.40
CA ARG A 176 19.85 15.70 -14.85
C ARG A 176 19.61 16.63 -13.67
N ILE A 177 20.21 17.80 -13.69
CA ILE A 177 20.05 18.84 -12.68
C ILE A 177 19.90 20.20 -13.34
N ASN A 178 18.92 20.98 -12.86
CA ASN A 178 18.73 22.37 -13.20
C ASN A 178 19.32 23.27 -12.09
N TRP A 179 20.57 23.69 -12.23
CA TRP A 179 21.26 24.54 -11.25
C TRP A 179 20.80 25.99 -11.24
N GLU A 180 20.01 26.40 -12.22
CA GLU A 180 19.42 27.73 -12.30
C GLU A 180 17.99 27.75 -11.77
N HIS A 181 17.48 26.61 -11.29
CA HIS A 181 16.19 26.52 -10.63
C HIS A 181 16.17 27.39 -9.38
N GLU A 182 15.01 27.99 -9.07
CA GLU A 182 14.90 28.99 -7.98
C GLU A 182 15.22 28.44 -6.59
N LEU A 183 15.09 27.13 -6.41
CA LEU A 183 15.48 26.42 -5.19
C LEU A 183 16.98 26.09 -5.09
N ALA A 184 17.79 26.48 -6.06
CA ALA A 184 19.23 26.30 -5.99
C ALA A 184 19.85 27.03 -4.78
N GLY A 185 20.62 26.28 -3.99
CA GLY A 185 21.29 26.76 -2.78
C GLY A 185 20.41 26.83 -1.53
N TYR A 186 19.14 26.41 -1.59
CA TYR A 186 18.34 26.22 -0.39
C TYR A 186 18.76 24.97 0.37
N ARG A 187 18.70 25.04 1.69
CA ARG A 187 18.66 23.87 2.57
C ARG A 187 17.31 23.77 3.26
N ILE A 188 16.91 22.59 3.67
CA ILE A 188 15.64 22.35 4.38
C ILE A 188 15.92 22.24 5.88
N VAL A 189 15.24 23.06 6.67
CA VAL A 189 15.42 23.16 8.11
C VAL A 189 14.17 22.68 8.83
N TYR A 190 14.34 21.84 9.84
CA TYR A 190 13.26 21.37 10.73
C TYR A 190 13.60 21.64 12.21
N PRO A 191 12.65 21.54 13.16
CA PRO A 191 12.89 22.02 14.52
C PRO A 191 13.82 21.13 15.37
N SER A 192 14.79 21.69 16.13
CA SER A 192 15.83 20.95 16.87
C SER A 192 15.49 20.56 18.31
N ARG A 193 14.40 21.08 18.90
CA ARG A 193 14.04 20.76 20.29
C ARG A 193 12.94 19.73 20.35
N LYS A 194 13.27 18.50 20.80
CA LYS A 194 12.28 17.41 20.99
C LYS A 194 11.39 17.20 19.75
N ALA A 195 12.00 17.18 18.56
CA ALA A 195 11.28 17.10 17.30
C ALA A 195 10.13 16.09 17.35
N LYS A 196 8.90 16.57 17.10
CA LYS A 196 7.87 15.70 16.55
C LYS A 196 8.46 15.18 15.26
N LYS A 197 8.45 13.86 15.09
CA LYS A 197 9.32 13.23 14.09
C LYS A 197 8.73 13.35 12.67
N ARG A 198 7.67 14.15 12.49
CA ARG A 198 6.93 14.34 11.25
C ARG A 198 7.54 15.43 10.38
N GLU A 199 7.99 16.54 10.96
CA GLU A 199 8.62 17.66 10.26
C GLU A 199 9.90 17.21 9.52
N TYR A 200 10.70 16.34 10.15
CA TYR A 200 11.85 15.70 9.49
C TYR A 200 11.43 14.82 8.31
N VAL A 201 10.36 14.03 8.47
CA VAL A 201 9.83 13.20 7.37
C VAL A 201 9.33 14.06 6.22
N ILE A 202 8.65 15.17 6.51
CA ILE A 202 8.23 16.16 5.52
C ILE A 202 9.45 16.77 4.82
N ALA A 203 10.49 17.13 5.57
CA ALA A 203 11.73 17.66 5.00
C ALA A 203 12.41 16.68 4.04
N VAL A 204 12.49 15.40 4.42
CA VAL A 204 13.03 14.33 3.58
C VAL A 204 12.19 14.13 2.32
N ALA A 205 10.88 14.01 2.47
CA ALA A 205 9.96 13.84 1.34
C ALA A 205 10.02 15.04 0.37
N LEU A 206 10.12 16.27 0.90
CA LEU A 206 10.25 17.47 0.09
C LEU A 206 11.59 17.51 -0.66
N ARG A 207 12.73 17.19 0.00
CA ARG A 207 14.03 17.08 -0.68
C ARG A 207 13.96 16.08 -1.83
N ASP A 208 13.38 14.91 -1.59
CA ASP A 208 13.31 13.85 -2.60
C ASP A 208 12.48 14.28 -3.81
N ARG A 209 11.38 15.02 -3.60
CA ARG A 209 10.58 15.62 -4.68
C ARG A 209 11.34 16.70 -5.42
N ILE A 210 12.02 17.61 -4.71
CA ILE A 210 12.89 18.61 -5.33
C ILE A 210 13.92 17.92 -6.21
N ARG A 211 14.53 16.83 -5.73
CA ARG A 211 15.52 16.05 -6.48
C ARG A 211 14.93 15.31 -7.68
N GLU A 212 13.76 14.71 -7.53
CA GLU A 212 13.07 14.01 -8.63
C GLU A 212 12.69 14.98 -9.75
N ILE A 213 12.23 16.18 -9.40
CA ILE A 213 11.70 17.18 -10.33
C ILE A 213 12.83 18.01 -10.95
N THR A 214 13.82 18.42 -10.16
CA THR A 214 14.83 19.43 -10.55
C THR A 214 16.25 18.87 -10.60
N GLY A 215 16.47 17.68 -10.06
CA GLY A 215 17.80 17.12 -9.83
C GLY A 215 18.57 17.70 -8.64
N LEU A 216 18.12 18.82 -8.06
CA LEU A 216 18.76 19.44 -6.89
C LEU A 216 18.60 18.56 -5.65
N ASP A 217 19.64 18.44 -4.83
CA ASP A 217 19.62 17.64 -3.60
C ASP A 217 19.88 18.55 -2.38
N PRO A 218 18.88 19.33 -1.92
CA PRO A 218 19.09 20.26 -0.83
C PRO A 218 19.47 19.52 0.47
N GLU A 219 20.42 20.09 1.21
CA GLU A 219 20.81 19.60 2.54
C GLU A 219 19.62 19.65 3.51
N ILE A 220 19.56 18.71 4.45
CA ILE A 220 18.58 18.71 5.54
C ILE A 220 19.32 18.86 6.85
N CYS A 221 18.96 19.89 7.62
CA CYS A 221 19.54 20.17 8.94
C CYS A 221 18.45 20.56 9.94
N ASP A 222 18.75 20.54 11.23
CA ASP A 222 17.83 21.05 12.25
C ASP A 222 18.08 22.53 12.57
N ASP A 223 17.16 23.15 13.32
CA ASP A 223 17.24 24.56 13.69
C ASP A 223 18.29 24.88 14.79
N ALA A 224 19.01 23.88 15.32
CA ALA A 224 20.15 24.10 16.23
C ALA A 224 21.40 24.50 15.46
N GLU A 225 21.45 24.19 14.16
CA GLU A 225 22.50 24.69 13.28
C GLU A 225 22.34 26.19 12.99
N ASP A 226 23.48 26.85 12.78
CA ASP A 226 23.57 28.28 12.46
C ASP A 226 22.75 28.60 11.22
N ALA A 227 21.89 29.62 11.29
CA ALA A 227 20.95 29.93 10.23
C ALA A 227 21.65 30.34 8.92
N ALA A 228 21.17 29.81 7.79
CA ALA A 228 21.61 30.18 6.45
C ALA A 228 20.69 31.25 5.84
N GLU A 229 21.15 31.88 4.75
CA GLU A 229 20.39 32.89 4.01
C GLU A 229 19.17 32.25 3.30
N LYS A 230 19.39 31.13 2.61
CA LYS A 230 18.36 30.38 1.87
C LYS A 230 17.95 29.11 2.62
N GLU A 231 16.81 29.17 3.30
CA GLU A 231 16.27 28.05 4.06
C GLU A 231 14.81 27.80 3.68
N ILE A 232 14.45 26.53 3.53
CA ILE A 232 13.05 26.06 3.53
C ILE A 232 12.76 25.57 4.95
N LEU A 233 12.01 26.36 5.70
CA LEU A 233 11.64 26.13 7.08
C LEU A 233 10.38 25.26 7.12
N ILE A 234 10.48 24.07 7.71
CA ILE A 234 9.37 23.13 7.86
C ILE A 234 8.91 23.12 9.30
N GLY A 235 7.69 23.58 9.55
CA GLY A 235 7.12 23.56 10.89
C GLY A 235 7.51 24.75 11.76
N ASP A 236 7.29 24.60 13.06
CA ASP A 236 7.58 25.63 14.08
C ASP A 236 9.08 25.60 14.45
N VAL A 237 9.93 25.99 13.50
CA VAL A 237 11.39 26.09 13.69
C VAL A 237 11.74 27.33 14.52
N ASP A 238 12.83 27.25 15.28
CA ASP A 238 13.48 28.34 16.04
C ASP A 238 14.14 29.33 15.05
N ARG A 239 13.30 29.99 14.26
CA ARG A 239 13.59 31.05 13.30
C ARG A 239 12.50 32.12 13.42
N PRO A 240 12.85 33.41 13.53
CA PRO A 240 11.86 34.49 13.65
C PRO A 240 10.83 34.53 12.51
N GLU A 241 11.22 34.11 11.31
CA GLU A 241 10.33 34.03 10.14
C GLU A 241 9.20 33.03 10.32
N ALA A 242 9.47 31.87 10.96
CA ALA A 242 8.49 30.85 11.24
C ALA A 242 7.59 31.26 12.41
N GLU A 243 8.15 31.74 13.51
CA GLU A 243 7.40 32.20 14.71
C GLU A 243 6.35 33.27 14.34
N LYS A 244 6.72 34.21 13.45
CA LYS A 244 5.81 35.25 12.96
C LYS A 244 4.58 34.68 12.25
N LEU A 245 4.73 33.61 11.47
CA LEU A 245 3.61 32.98 10.77
C LEU A 245 2.80 32.09 11.71
N TYR A 246 3.46 31.30 12.55
CA TYR A 246 2.82 30.39 13.50
C TYR A 246 1.98 31.10 14.56
N SER A 247 2.43 32.26 15.04
CA SER A 247 1.64 33.10 15.98
C SER A 247 0.35 33.66 15.38
N SER A 248 0.17 33.60 14.05
CA SER A 248 -1.03 34.05 13.35
C SER A 248 -2.02 32.92 13.01
N LEU A 249 -1.67 31.65 13.29
CA LEU A 249 -2.52 30.49 12.99
C LEU A 249 -3.59 30.30 14.06
N ASP A 250 -4.82 30.09 13.60
CA ASP A 250 -5.85 29.46 14.43
C ASP A 250 -5.68 27.92 14.38
N ARG A 251 -5.85 27.26 15.53
CA ARG A 251 -5.43 25.89 15.75
C ARG A 251 -6.25 24.88 14.95
N ASP A 252 -7.48 25.23 14.60
CA ASP A 252 -8.42 24.24 14.12
C ASP A 252 -8.37 24.02 12.59
N HIS A 253 -7.93 24.97 11.75
CA HIS A 253 -8.09 24.86 10.28
C HIS A 253 -7.06 25.58 9.38
N PHE A 254 -5.83 25.90 9.83
CA PHE A 254 -4.93 26.77 9.02
C PHE A 254 -3.53 26.21 8.74
N GLY A 255 -3.10 26.31 7.48
CA GLY A 255 -1.72 26.07 7.07
C GLY A 255 -1.48 26.42 5.60
N GLY A 256 -0.21 26.38 5.20
CA GLY A 256 0.24 26.70 3.86
C GLY A 256 1.72 27.02 3.81
N TYR A 257 2.11 27.82 2.81
CA TYR A 257 3.49 28.27 2.66
C TYR A 257 3.55 29.77 2.41
N ALA A 258 4.67 30.38 2.76
CA ALA A 258 4.97 31.78 2.52
C ALA A 258 6.47 32.00 2.31
N ARG A 259 6.85 33.00 1.51
CA ARG A 259 8.25 33.44 1.42
C ARG A 259 8.46 34.65 2.33
N VAL A 260 9.38 34.54 3.27
CA VAL A 260 9.78 35.63 4.18
C VAL A 260 11.23 35.98 3.87
N ARG A 261 11.45 37.05 3.11
CA ARG A 261 12.76 37.41 2.53
C ARG A 261 13.28 36.29 1.61
N ASP A 262 14.46 35.73 1.90
CA ASP A 262 15.09 34.63 1.16
C ASP A 262 14.82 33.25 1.76
N ARG A 263 13.88 33.18 2.73
CA ARG A 263 13.43 31.93 3.32
C ARG A 263 12.02 31.60 2.88
N ILE A 264 11.78 30.31 2.69
CA ILE A 264 10.44 29.76 2.45
C ILE A 264 10.01 29.12 3.75
N VAL A 265 8.81 29.41 4.22
CA VAL A 265 8.22 28.79 5.42
C VAL A 265 7.04 27.97 4.99
N ILE A 266 7.05 26.69 5.32
CA ILE A 266 5.92 25.77 5.19
C ILE A 266 5.40 25.53 6.61
N PHE A 267 4.15 25.90 6.85
CA PHE A 267 3.55 25.96 8.18
C PHE A 267 2.16 25.32 8.20
N GLY A 268 1.75 24.83 9.37
CA GLY A 268 0.44 24.23 9.57
C GLY A 268 0.08 24.12 11.04
N SER A 269 -1.21 24.30 11.37
CA SER A 269 -1.72 24.28 12.74
C SER A 269 -1.72 22.88 13.36
N THR A 270 -1.69 21.85 12.52
CA THR A 270 -1.51 20.43 12.89
C THR A 270 -0.47 19.77 11.96
N GLU A 271 0.06 18.61 12.37
CA GLU A 271 0.99 17.82 11.56
C GLU A 271 0.40 17.44 10.19
N THR A 272 -0.90 17.09 10.15
CA THR A 272 -1.60 16.75 8.91
C THR A 272 -1.79 17.96 8.00
N ILE A 273 -2.06 19.13 8.57
CA ILE A 273 -2.18 20.38 7.79
C ILE A 273 -0.80 20.79 7.26
N LEU A 274 0.27 20.59 8.03
CA LEU A 274 1.65 20.84 7.59
C LEU A 274 2.08 19.92 6.44
N ASP A 275 1.69 18.64 6.47
CA ASP A 275 1.87 17.74 5.31
C ASP A 275 1.15 18.31 4.08
N GLY A 276 -0.14 18.68 4.22
CA GLY A 276 -0.92 19.28 3.14
C GLY A 276 -0.28 20.55 2.58
N ALA A 277 0.33 21.38 3.43
CA ALA A 277 1.05 22.58 3.05
C ALA A 277 2.32 22.32 2.23
N SER A 278 3.12 21.32 2.62
CA SER A 278 4.31 20.88 1.86
C SER A 278 3.94 20.36 0.47
N ASP A 279 2.76 19.75 0.38
CA ASP A 279 2.25 19.22 -0.87
C ASP A 279 1.58 20.23 -1.77
N LEU A 280 0.89 21.20 -1.20
CA LEU A 280 0.46 22.38 -1.94
C LEU A 280 1.67 23.07 -2.55
N PHE A 281 2.75 23.24 -1.78
CA PHE A 281 4.01 23.78 -2.28
C PHE A 281 4.58 22.91 -3.41
N THR A 282 4.67 21.59 -3.22
CA THR A 282 5.16 20.68 -4.28
C THR A 282 4.32 20.80 -5.57
N ARG A 283 3.00 20.80 -5.46
CA ARG A 283 2.10 20.86 -6.62
C ARG A 283 2.17 22.20 -7.34
N GLU A 284 2.07 23.29 -6.60
CA GLU A 284 1.90 24.64 -7.17
C GLU A 284 3.24 25.28 -7.54
N ILE A 285 4.29 25.03 -6.76
CA ILE A 285 5.58 25.67 -6.92
C ILE A 285 6.56 24.79 -7.69
N LEU A 286 6.64 23.48 -7.41
CA LEU A 286 7.45 22.56 -8.22
C LEU A 286 6.72 22.09 -9.49
N GLY A 287 5.45 22.46 -9.65
CA GLY A 287 4.65 22.14 -10.84
C GLY A 287 4.41 20.64 -11.03
N TYR A 288 4.38 19.84 -9.96
CA TYR A 288 4.26 18.38 -10.07
C TYR A 288 2.87 17.89 -9.68
N ASP A 289 2.14 17.37 -10.67
CA ASP A 289 0.87 16.68 -10.44
C ASP A 289 1.12 15.18 -10.24
N ASN A 290 1.13 14.75 -8.97
CA ASN A 290 1.29 13.34 -8.57
C ASN A 290 0.24 12.41 -9.22
N THR A 291 -0.93 12.94 -9.59
CA THR A 291 -2.06 12.18 -10.15
C THR A 291 -1.84 11.88 -11.63
N GLN A 292 -1.24 12.82 -12.35
CA GLN A 292 -0.95 12.68 -13.78
C GLN A 292 0.49 12.23 -14.05
N LYS A 293 1.35 12.19 -13.02
CA LYS A 293 2.79 11.94 -13.12
C LYS A 293 3.45 12.80 -14.20
N LYS A 294 3.03 14.06 -14.28
CA LYS A 294 3.52 15.02 -15.27
C LYS A 294 3.86 16.33 -14.58
N GLN A 295 4.91 16.97 -15.11
CA GLN A 295 5.13 18.38 -14.89
C GLN A 295 3.95 19.13 -15.52
N ALA A 296 3.24 19.92 -14.71
CA ALA A 296 2.25 20.86 -15.22
C ALA A 296 2.94 21.81 -16.21
N ALA A 297 2.23 22.20 -17.28
CA ALA A 297 2.78 23.13 -18.25
C ALA A 297 3.03 24.49 -17.55
N GLU A 298 4.28 24.95 -17.64
CA GLU A 298 4.85 26.16 -17.02
C GLU A 298 4.60 26.24 -15.50
N SER A 299 5.59 25.80 -14.71
CA SER A 299 5.70 26.24 -13.32
C SER A 299 5.92 27.75 -13.32
N ASP A 300 4.87 28.52 -13.04
CA ASP A 300 5.01 29.95 -12.77
C ASP A 300 5.61 30.11 -11.36
N PHE A 301 6.93 30.03 -11.31
CA PHE A 301 7.71 30.42 -10.14
C PHE A 301 7.98 31.94 -10.18
N THR A 302 7.02 32.77 -10.61
CA THR A 302 7.15 34.22 -10.38
C THR A 302 7.55 34.41 -8.91
N PRO A 303 8.67 35.10 -8.61
CA PRO A 303 9.21 35.18 -7.26
C PRO A 303 8.08 35.50 -6.31
N LEU A 304 7.80 34.59 -5.36
CA LEU A 304 6.83 34.84 -4.30
C LEU A 304 7.25 36.18 -3.68
N THR A 305 6.52 37.25 -3.96
CA THR A 305 6.72 38.51 -3.25
C THR A 305 6.57 38.19 -1.77
N SER A 306 7.32 38.88 -0.90
CA SER A 306 7.48 38.59 0.54
C SER A 306 6.19 38.45 1.37
N ASP A 307 5.03 38.62 0.74
CA ASP A 307 3.73 38.81 1.36
C ASP A 307 2.68 37.77 0.89
N PHE A 308 3.05 36.79 0.06
CA PHE A 308 2.08 35.79 -0.42
C PHE A 308 1.93 34.62 0.56
N ILE A 309 0.81 34.61 1.28
CA ILE A 309 0.38 33.54 2.19
C ILE A 309 -0.79 32.83 1.53
N ARG A 310 -0.66 31.52 1.23
CA ARG A 310 -1.80 30.70 0.83
C ARG A 310 -2.34 29.91 2.01
N TYR A 311 -3.64 29.97 2.21
CA TYR A 311 -4.36 29.17 3.18
C TYR A 311 -4.95 27.95 2.50
N ILE A 312 -4.70 26.77 3.05
CA ILE A 312 -5.43 25.56 2.66
C ILE A 312 -6.71 25.52 3.47
N ASP A 313 -7.78 26.03 2.87
CA ASP A 313 -9.13 25.58 3.19
C ASP A 313 -9.74 25.16 1.86
N GLY A 314 -10.11 23.88 1.71
CA GLY A 314 -10.55 23.41 0.41
C GLY A 314 -10.61 21.89 0.25
N GLY A 315 -11.83 21.38 0.35
CA GLY A 315 -12.25 20.17 -0.33
C GLY A 315 -12.92 20.50 -1.67
N GLY A 316 -12.94 19.53 -2.60
CA GLY A 316 -13.67 19.60 -3.88
C GLY A 316 -15.20 19.55 -3.71
N GLY A 317 -15.97 19.25 -4.76
CA GLY A 317 -17.42 19.04 -4.61
C GLY A 317 -17.72 17.74 -3.84
N GLY A 318 -18.67 17.75 -2.90
CA GLY A 318 -19.14 16.54 -2.23
C GLY A 318 -19.92 15.61 -3.18
N ASP A 319 -19.73 14.30 -3.04
CA ASP A 319 -20.41 13.28 -3.86
C ASP A 319 -21.63 12.70 -3.12
N ARG A 320 -22.72 12.44 -3.85
CA ARG A 320 -23.85 11.65 -3.36
C ARG A 320 -23.60 10.17 -3.64
N LEU A 321 -23.60 9.34 -2.61
CA LEU A 321 -23.40 7.90 -2.68
C LEU A 321 -24.69 7.15 -3.03
N TYR A 322 -24.54 5.88 -3.41
CA TYR A 322 -25.61 4.95 -3.80
C TYR A 322 -26.76 4.79 -2.78
N ASN A 323 -26.50 5.05 -1.51
CA ASN A 323 -27.47 4.93 -0.40
C ASN A 323 -28.01 6.30 0.06
N GLY A 324 -27.69 7.37 -0.66
CA GLY A 324 -28.18 8.73 -0.41
C GLY A 324 -27.27 9.59 0.48
N ILE A 325 -26.25 9.01 1.13
CA ILE A 325 -25.25 9.77 1.91
C ILE A 325 -24.58 10.80 1.00
N VAL A 326 -24.40 12.02 1.50
CA VAL A 326 -23.64 13.06 0.82
C VAL A 326 -22.34 13.26 1.57
N THR A 327 -21.21 13.06 0.91
CA THR A 327 -19.89 13.29 1.52
C THR A 327 -19.54 14.77 1.49
N ASP A 328 -18.70 15.18 2.43
CA ASP A 328 -18.14 16.52 2.41
C ASP A 328 -17.21 16.72 1.21
N ALA A 329 -17.03 17.99 0.89
CA ALA A 329 -16.06 18.49 -0.07
C ALA A 329 -14.65 17.92 0.15
N THR A 330 -14.25 17.83 1.43
CA THR A 330 -12.90 17.43 1.84
C THR A 330 -12.87 15.93 2.06
N TRP A 331 -12.63 15.18 0.97
CA TRP A 331 -12.55 13.72 1.00
C TRP A 331 -11.18 13.21 0.50
N PRO A 332 -10.55 12.23 1.16
CA PRO A 332 -10.96 11.58 2.41
C PRO A 332 -10.94 12.53 3.63
N PRO A 333 -11.80 12.33 4.64
CA PRO A 333 -11.84 13.17 5.83
C PRO A 333 -10.52 13.14 6.61
N ARG A 334 -10.10 14.30 7.14
CA ARG A 334 -8.91 14.46 8.00
C ARG A 334 -9.28 14.63 9.48
N THR A 335 -10.42 14.07 9.88
CA THR A 335 -10.99 14.26 11.22
C THR A 335 -10.49 13.25 12.25
N VAL A 336 -9.79 12.19 11.81
CA VAL A 336 -9.26 11.17 12.70
C VAL A 336 -7.89 11.61 13.20
N ASP A 337 -7.81 11.81 14.51
CA ASP A 337 -6.57 12.05 15.23
C ASP A 337 -6.02 10.72 15.75
N ALA A 338 -4.85 10.33 15.24
CA ALA A 338 -4.19 9.08 15.60
C ALA A 338 -3.80 8.99 17.09
N GLU A 339 -3.51 10.12 17.76
CA GLU A 339 -3.01 10.13 19.14
C GLU A 339 -4.10 9.92 20.18
N LYS A 340 -5.34 10.25 19.81
CA LYS A 340 -6.49 10.11 20.70
C LYS A 340 -6.87 8.64 20.92
N THR A 341 -7.65 8.39 21.97
CA THR A 341 -8.32 7.10 22.21
C THR A 341 -9.84 7.24 22.19
N THR A 342 -10.33 8.39 21.74
CA THR A 342 -11.77 8.60 21.53
C THR A 342 -12.27 7.65 20.45
N VAL A 343 -13.54 7.25 20.60
CA VAL A 343 -14.24 6.45 19.59
C VAL A 343 -14.35 7.31 18.33
N ILE A 344 -14.16 6.68 17.18
CA ILE A 344 -14.41 7.32 15.88
C ILE A 344 -15.89 7.14 15.60
N ASP A 345 -16.65 8.21 15.71
CA ASP A 345 -18.09 8.20 15.41
C ASP A 345 -18.31 8.15 13.89
N ALA A 346 -19.37 7.46 13.46
CA ALA A 346 -19.77 7.37 12.07
C ALA A 346 -20.85 8.43 11.77
N PRO A 347 -20.54 9.52 11.03
CA PRO A 347 -21.49 10.62 10.81
C PRO A 347 -22.78 10.17 10.12
N TYR A 348 -22.70 9.13 9.29
CA TYR A 348 -23.85 8.59 8.57
C TYR A 348 -24.89 7.91 9.47
N LEU A 349 -24.60 7.68 10.75
CA LEU A 349 -25.58 7.20 11.73
C LEU A 349 -26.31 8.32 12.46
N VAL A 350 -25.88 9.58 12.27
CA VAL A 350 -26.45 10.76 12.92
C VAL A 350 -27.27 11.55 11.89
N PRO A 351 -28.51 11.98 12.23
CA PRO A 351 -29.32 12.82 11.35
C PRO A 351 -28.59 14.10 10.93
N ALA A 352 -28.81 14.55 9.69
CA ALA A 352 -28.26 15.81 9.20
C ALA A 352 -28.65 17.03 10.05
N ALA A 353 -29.85 17.03 10.64
CA ALA A 353 -30.32 18.07 11.56
C ALA A 353 -29.50 18.15 12.87
N GLU A 354 -28.76 17.10 13.21
CA GLU A 354 -27.90 16.98 14.40
C GLU A 354 -26.40 17.09 14.04
N GLY A 355 -26.08 17.47 12.80
CA GLY A 355 -24.70 17.61 12.31
C GLY A 355 -24.08 16.33 11.75
N GLY A 356 -24.87 15.28 11.50
CA GLY A 356 -24.42 14.07 10.81
C GLY A 356 -24.64 14.08 9.29
N THR A 357 -24.47 12.92 8.67
CA THR A 357 -24.62 12.73 7.21
C THR A 357 -25.68 11.69 6.84
N HIS A 358 -26.47 11.22 7.80
CA HIS A 358 -27.58 10.30 7.51
C HIS A 358 -28.60 10.98 6.57
N PRO A 359 -28.97 10.36 5.43
CA PRO A 359 -29.76 11.03 4.40
C PRO A 359 -31.25 11.21 4.75
N GLY A 360 -31.72 10.52 5.79
CA GLY A 360 -33.13 10.51 6.21
C GLY A 360 -33.97 9.55 5.37
N THR A 361 -33.87 9.67 4.05
CA THR A 361 -34.36 8.71 3.07
C THR A 361 -33.18 7.94 2.47
N VAL A 362 -33.15 6.63 2.67
CA VAL A 362 -32.08 5.73 2.22
C VAL A 362 -32.48 5.05 0.92
N ASP A 363 -31.59 5.10 -0.08
CA ASP A 363 -31.78 4.32 -1.30
C ASP A 363 -31.29 2.88 -1.08
N ILE A 364 -32.17 1.90 -1.30
CA ILE A 364 -31.91 0.47 -1.08
C ILE A 364 -31.86 -0.33 -2.40
N SER A 365 -31.59 0.34 -3.51
CA SER A 365 -31.56 -0.29 -4.85
C SER A 365 -30.44 -1.30 -5.03
N VAL A 366 -29.35 -1.14 -4.28
CA VAL A 366 -28.15 -1.96 -4.36
C VAL A 366 -28.06 -2.91 -3.17
N GLY A 367 -28.05 -4.21 -3.46
CA GLY A 367 -27.66 -5.25 -2.52
C GLY A 367 -28.66 -5.53 -1.40
N ARG A 368 -28.32 -6.55 -0.60
CA ARG A 368 -29.02 -6.91 0.62
C ARG A 368 -28.82 -5.87 1.72
N GLN A 369 -29.90 -5.47 2.38
CA GLN A 369 -29.90 -4.46 3.43
C GLN A 369 -29.72 -5.14 4.79
N LEU A 370 -28.57 -4.91 5.42
CA LEU A 370 -28.10 -5.61 6.62
C LEU A 370 -28.35 -4.80 7.90
N PHE A 371 -28.69 -5.47 9.01
CA PHE A 371 -28.90 -4.86 10.33
C PHE A 371 -27.63 -4.83 11.21
N VAL A 372 -26.49 -4.48 10.60
CA VAL A 372 -25.17 -4.40 11.28
C VAL A 372 -24.97 -3.11 12.08
N ASP A 373 -25.86 -2.13 11.89
CA ASP A 373 -25.89 -0.84 12.56
C ASP A 373 -27.32 -0.27 12.57
N SER A 374 -27.49 0.96 13.06
CA SER A 374 -28.80 1.63 13.12
C SER A 374 -29.18 2.38 11.83
N PHE A 375 -28.39 2.30 10.76
CA PHE A 375 -28.57 3.12 9.53
C PHE A 375 -29.95 2.94 8.88
N LEU A 376 -30.52 1.74 8.97
CA LEU A 376 -31.81 1.42 8.37
C LEU A 376 -32.97 1.51 9.37
N ILE A 377 -32.69 1.75 10.65
CA ILE A 377 -33.64 1.52 11.75
C ILE A 377 -34.20 2.86 12.22
N SER A 378 -35.51 3.06 12.03
CA SER A 378 -36.21 4.17 12.70
C SER A 378 -36.62 3.77 14.12
N ARG A 379 -37.16 2.56 14.30
CA ARG A 379 -37.60 2.04 15.59
C ARG A 379 -37.61 0.53 15.63
N THR A 380 -37.13 -0.06 16.72
CA THR A 380 -37.18 -1.51 16.96
C THR A 380 -37.42 -1.81 18.43
N ASP A 381 -38.14 -2.90 18.71
CA ASP A 381 -38.20 -3.58 20.02
C ASP A 381 -37.34 -4.86 20.05
N LEU A 382 -36.86 -5.30 18.90
CA LEU A 382 -35.96 -6.44 18.73
C LEU A 382 -34.54 -6.09 19.17
N LYS A 383 -33.79 -7.10 19.59
CA LYS A 383 -32.41 -6.95 20.08
C LYS A 383 -31.42 -7.31 18.99
N THR A 384 -30.45 -6.45 18.72
CA THR A 384 -29.32 -6.79 17.84
C THR A 384 -28.41 -7.83 18.48
N VAL A 385 -28.10 -8.90 17.75
CA VAL A 385 -27.15 -9.95 18.12
C VAL A 385 -26.10 -10.07 17.03
N TYR A 386 -24.82 -10.08 17.40
CA TYR A 386 -23.69 -10.25 16.48
C TYR A 386 -23.15 -11.67 16.58
N HIS A 387 -22.76 -12.25 15.45
CA HIS A 387 -22.38 -13.66 15.35
C HIS A 387 -20.93 -13.85 14.91
N SER A 388 -20.28 -14.87 15.47
CA SER A 388 -18.95 -15.31 15.06
C SER A 388 -19.03 -16.39 13.98
N ALA A 389 -18.01 -16.48 13.13
CA ALA A 389 -17.91 -17.58 12.17
C ALA A 389 -17.47 -18.88 12.87
N VAL A 390 -17.92 -20.01 12.32
CA VAL A 390 -17.56 -21.35 12.80
C VAL A 390 -16.32 -21.82 12.05
N THR A 391 -15.22 -22.06 12.77
CA THR A 391 -13.94 -22.50 12.20
C THR A 391 -13.89 -24.02 11.98
N SER A 392 -13.14 -24.46 10.97
CA SER A 392 -12.81 -25.87 10.81
C SER A 392 -11.78 -26.32 11.85
N SER A 393 -11.93 -27.54 12.36
CA SER A 393 -10.97 -28.10 13.33
C SER A 393 -9.64 -28.51 12.71
N GLN A 394 -9.61 -28.71 11.39
CA GLN A 394 -8.43 -29.06 10.62
C GLN A 394 -8.14 -27.98 9.57
N PRO A 395 -6.87 -27.74 9.24
CA PRO A 395 -6.50 -26.85 8.14
C PRO A 395 -6.87 -27.49 6.79
N VAL A 396 -7.08 -26.65 5.78
CA VAL A 396 -7.31 -27.05 4.38
C VAL A 396 -6.02 -27.07 3.55
N ILE A 397 -5.00 -26.32 3.97
CA ILE A 397 -3.64 -26.37 3.42
C ILE A 397 -2.66 -26.34 4.58
N THR A 398 -1.74 -27.30 4.60
CA THR A 398 -0.62 -27.39 5.54
C THR A 398 0.70 -27.00 4.85
N MET A 399 1.76 -26.83 5.64
CA MET A 399 3.08 -26.48 5.11
C MET A 399 3.74 -27.70 4.44
N ASP A 400 4.06 -27.56 3.16
CA ASP A 400 5.12 -28.31 2.47
C ASP A 400 6.30 -27.35 2.22
N ASP A 401 7.55 -27.85 2.18
CA ASP A 401 8.81 -27.09 2.21
C ASP A 401 8.80 -25.77 1.40
N ASP A 402 8.64 -24.61 2.07
CA ASP A 402 8.92 -23.20 1.61
C ASP A 402 8.08 -22.09 2.33
N TYR A 403 7.50 -22.36 3.51
CA TYR A 403 6.77 -21.39 4.35
C TYR A 403 5.51 -20.79 3.70
N LEU A 404 4.54 -21.62 3.34
CA LEU A 404 3.25 -21.19 2.79
C LEU A 404 2.39 -20.42 3.82
N MET A 405 1.89 -19.21 3.49
CA MET A 405 0.98 -18.47 4.38
C MET A 405 0.11 -17.40 3.70
N LEU A 406 -1.15 -17.25 4.17
CA LEU A 406 -2.02 -16.13 3.78
C LEU A 406 -1.63 -14.84 4.53
N LYS A 407 -0.45 -14.29 4.25
CA LYS A 407 -0.08 -12.92 4.64
C LYS A 407 -0.91 -11.92 3.85
N THR A 408 -2.13 -11.68 4.29
CA THR A 408 -3.13 -10.81 3.64
C THR A 408 -3.44 -11.19 2.18
N GLY A 409 -3.32 -12.46 1.81
CA GLY A 409 -3.48 -12.97 0.42
C GLY A 409 -4.85 -12.71 -0.20
N TYR A 410 -5.19 -13.42 -1.28
CA TYR A 410 -6.46 -13.19 -1.98
C TYR A 410 -7.12 -14.52 -2.35
N VAL A 411 -8.41 -14.62 -2.09
CA VAL A 411 -9.25 -15.76 -2.50
C VAL A 411 -10.45 -15.22 -3.26
N MET A 412 -10.72 -15.76 -4.44
CA MET A 412 -11.90 -15.40 -5.21
C MET A 412 -12.54 -16.62 -5.86
N TYR A 413 -13.80 -16.49 -6.24
CA TYR A 413 -14.43 -17.39 -7.20
C TYR A 413 -14.32 -16.79 -8.60
N ASP A 414 -13.67 -17.53 -9.49
CA ASP A 414 -13.51 -17.21 -10.90
C ASP A 414 -14.60 -17.91 -11.70
N GLU A 415 -15.61 -17.15 -12.12
CA GLU A 415 -16.76 -17.65 -12.88
C GLU A 415 -16.35 -18.21 -14.25
N GLU A 416 -15.28 -17.71 -14.86
CA GLU A 416 -14.82 -18.17 -16.17
C GLU A 416 -14.27 -19.60 -16.11
N THR A 417 -13.60 -19.94 -15.01
CA THR A 417 -12.97 -21.25 -14.82
C THR A 417 -13.81 -22.19 -13.94
N ASP A 418 -14.87 -21.68 -13.32
CA ASP A 418 -15.66 -22.37 -12.28
C ASP A 418 -14.74 -22.90 -11.16
N ARG A 419 -13.85 -22.04 -10.67
CA ARG A 419 -12.87 -22.38 -9.62
C ARG A 419 -12.80 -21.31 -8.55
N ILE A 420 -12.54 -21.76 -7.35
CA ILE A 420 -12.02 -20.90 -6.29
C ILE A 420 -10.50 -20.83 -6.49
N VAL A 421 -9.96 -19.63 -6.62
CA VAL A 421 -8.53 -19.37 -6.83
C VAL A 421 -7.98 -18.64 -5.61
N MET A 422 -6.82 -19.07 -5.14
CA MET A 422 -6.13 -18.48 -4.00
C MET A 422 -4.71 -18.08 -4.40
N TRP A 423 -4.32 -16.85 -4.05
CA TRP A 423 -2.94 -16.37 -4.05
C TRP A 423 -2.48 -16.11 -2.63
N TYR A 424 -1.28 -16.59 -2.30
CA TYR A 424 -0.73 -16.48 -0.96
C TYR A 424 0.79 -16.39 -0.97
N GLY A 425 1.34 -15.68 0.02
CA GLY A 425 2.76 -15.39 0.09
C GLY A 425 3.53 -16.47 0.85
N GLY A 426 4.74 -16.76 0.39
CA GLY A 426 5.74 -17.49 1.16
C GLY A 426 6.86 -16.58 1.63
N MET A 427 8.00 -17.18 1.96
CA MET A 427 9.15 -16.39 2.40
C MET A 427 9.73 -15.54 1.25
N LYS A 428 9.75 -16.05 0.01
CA LYS A 428 10.13 -15.25 -1.18
C LYS A 428 9.11 -15.38 -2.31
N ASN A 429 8.43 -16.52 -2.40
CA ASN A 429 7.55 -16.83 -3.50
C ASN A 429 6.11 -16.37 -3.22
N VAL A 430 5.34 -16.21 -4.28
CA VAL A 430 3.88 -16.16 -4.23
C VAL A 430 3.39 -17.42 -4.92
N TYR A 431 2.45 -18.07 -4.25
CA TYR A 431 1.85 -19.31 -4.70
C TYR A 431 0.43 -19.05 -5.17
N ARG A 432 0.00 -19.85 -6.13
CA ARG A 432 -1.36 -19.88 -6.63
C ARG A 432 -1.88 -21.32 -6.55
N ALA A 433 -3.08 -21.49 -6.01
CA ALA A 433 -3.76 -22.78 -5.96
C ALA A 433 -5.23 -22.63 -6.35
N GLU A 434 -5.83 -23.71 -6.83
CA GLU A 434 -7.23 -23.75 -7.25
C GLU A 434 -8.01 -24.84 -6.51
N SER A 435 -9.31 -24.63 -6.34
CA SER A 435 -10.23 -25.58 -5.72
C SER A 435 -11.61 -25.52 -6.37
N LYS A 436 -12.38 -26.61 -6.28
CA LYS A 436 -13.81 -26.62 -6.63
C LYS A 436 -14.73 -26.37 -5.44
N ASP A 437 -14.29 -26.76 -4.24
CA ASP A 437 -15.11 -26.80 -3.04
C ASP A 437 -14.57 -25.92 -1.90
N GLY A 438 -13.37 -25.36 -2.09
CA GLY A 438 -12.70 -24.49 -1.12
C GLY A 438 -11.98 -25.25 -0.01
N VAL A 439 -12.01 -26.58 -0.04
CA VAL A 439 -11.49 -27.49 0.98
C VAL A 439 -10.34 -28.32 0.41
N VAL A 440 -10.51 -28.90 -0.77
CA VAL A 440 -9.47 -29.66 -1.46
C VAL A 440 -8.82 -28.77 -2.51
N TRP A 441 -7.53 -28.50 -2.34
CA TRP A 441 -6.76 -27.60 -3.19
C TRP A 441 -5.82 -28.37 -4.10
N SER A 442 -5.56 -27.81 -5.29
CA SER A 442 -4.49 -28.29 -6.17
C SER A 442 -3.11 -28.11 -5.53
N GLU A 443 -2.13 -28.83 -6.04
CA GLU A 443 -0.73 -28.56 -5.74
C GLU A 443 -0.41 -27.08 -6.07
N PRO A 444 0.33 -26.37 -5.20
CA PRO A 444 0.55 -24.94 -5.38
C PRO A 444 1.59 -24.64 -6.46
N GLU A 445 1.24 -23.72 -7.36
CA GLU A 445 2.12 -23.20 -8.41
C GLU A 445 2.87 -21.96 -7.90
N VAL A 446 4.20 -21.91 -8.03
CA VAL A 446 4.97 -20.68 -7.83
C VAL A 446 4.74 -19.75 -9.01
N VAL A 447 4.08 -18.61 -8.78
CA VAL A 447 3.72 -17.65 -9.83
C VAL A 447 4.56 -16.37 -9.79
N PHE A 448 5.22 -16.08 -8.68
CA PHE A 448 6.08 -14.91 -8.56
C PHE A 448 7.16 -15.15 -7.51
N THR A 449 8.37 -14.64 -7.74
CA THR A 449 9.47 -14.68 -6.77
C THR A 449 9.91 -13.26 -6.48
N ASN A 450 9.82 -12.87 -5.21
CA ASN A 450 10.20 -11.55 -4.74
C ASN A 450 11.72 -11.48 -4.50
N ASP A 451 12.29 -10.30 -4.77
CA ASP A 451 13.73 -10.05 -4.58
C ASP A 451 14.16 -10.09 -3.10
N SER A 452 13.19 -9.94 -2.18
CA SER A 452 13.41 -9.90 -0.73
C SER A 452 12.59 -10.93 0.04
N LYS A 453 13.07 -11.31 1.23
CA LYS A 453 12.36 -12.19 2.16
C LYS A 453 11.15 -11.45 2.77
N GLY A 454 10.03 -12.14 2.94
CA GLY A 454 8.82 -11.69 3.62
C GLY A 454 7.79 -11.04 2.71
N ALA A 455 7.42 -11.68 1.58
CA ALA A 455 6.40 -11.17 0.67
C ALA A 455 5.03 -11.08 1.38
N TRP A 456 4.63 -9.86 1.77
CA TRP A 456 3.23 -9.55 2.05
C TRP A 456 2.58 -9.17 0.75
N ILE A 457 1.50 -9.87 0.43
CA ILE A 457 0.81 -9.64 -0.82
C ILE A 457 -0.66 -9.38 -0.59
N THR A 458 -1.23 -8.60 -1.48
CA THR A 458 -2.66 -8.54 -1.72
C THR A 458 -2.85 -8.58 -3.23
N VAL A 459 -3.81 -9.36 -3.70
CA VAL A 459 -4.21 -9.40 -5.12
C VAL A 459 -5.63 -8.88 -5.21
N ARG A 460 -5.98 -8.27 -6.34
CA ARG A 460 -7.34 -7.84 -6.67
C ARG A 460 -7.62 -8.07 -8.14
N VAL A 461 -8.87 -8.41 -8.45
CA VAL A 461 -9.39 -8.28 -9.82
C VAL A 461 -9.56 -6.79 -10.10
N ASN A 462 -9.01 -6.32 -11.21
CA ASN A 462 -9.24 -4.98 -11.71
C ASN A 462 -10.69 -4.90 -12.25
N PRO A 463 -11.55 -4.05 -11.67
CA PRO A 463 -12.94 -3.92 -12.11
C PRO A 463 -13.07 -3.19 -13.45
N SER A 464 -12.01 -2.58 -13.95
CA SER A 464 -11.98 -1.89 -15.24
C SER A 464 -10.63 -2.13 -15.91
N PRO A 465 -10.36 -3.37 -16.37
CA PRO A 465 -9.11 -3.69 -17.04
C PRO A 465 -8.97 -2.91 -18.35
N ALA A 466 -7.73 -2.64 -18.73
CA ALA A 466 -7.40 -2.08 -20.03
C ALA A 466 -7.93 -2.97 -21.16
N PRO A 467 -8.21 -2.42 -22.36
CA PRO A 467 -8.77 -3.19 -23.48
C PRO A 467 -7.93 -4.41 -23.91
N ASP A 468 -6.63 -4.42 -23.62
CA ASP A 468 -5.74 -5.55 -23.89
C ASP A 468 -5.80 -6.66 -22.83
N GLY A 469 -6.48 -6.42 -21.70
CA GLY A 469 -6.66 -7.35 -20.58
C GLY A 469 -5.40 -7.61 -19.75
N ASN A 470 -4.30 -6.89 -20.00
CA ASN A 470 -3.00 -7.18 -19.37
C ASN A 470 -2.92 -6.85 -17.88
N ASP A 471 -3.94 -6.17 -17.35
CA ASP A 471 -4.06 -5.70 -15.98
C ASP A 471 -5.33 -6.23 -15.28
N ARG A 472 -5.89 -7.36 -15.75
CA ARG A 472 -7.02 -8.05 -15.11
C ARG A 472 -6.80 -8.28 -13.62
N TYR A 473 -5.57 -8.59 -13.21
CA TYR A 473 -5.18 -8.75 -11.83
C TYR A 473 -4.13 -7.72 -11.44
N ILE A 474 -4.33 -7.10 -10.28
CA ILE A 474 -3.40 -6.16 -9.66
C ILE A 474 -2.90 -6.77 -8.36
N MET A 475 -1.59 -6.76 -8.15
CA MET A 475 -0.97 -7.24 -6.93
C MET A 475 -0.14 -6.14 -6.28
N LEU A 476 -0.40 -5.86 -5.00
CA LEU A 476 0.52 -5.10 -4.16
C LEU A 476 1.44 -6.09 -3.45
N VAL A 477 2.75 -5.91 -3.62
CA VAL A 477 3.79 -6.63 -2.88
C VAL A 477 4.57 -5.63 -2.05
N ARG A 478 4.70 -5.89 -0.74
CA ARG A 478 5.60 -5.10 0.11
C ARG A 478 7.03 -5.61 -0.06
N ASN A 479 7.95 -4.76 -0.52
CA ASN A 479 9.36 -5.13 -0.63
C ASN A 479 10.11 -4.90 0.68
N ALA A 480 11.16 -5.68 0.95
CA ALA A 480 11.95 -5.66 2.18
C ALA A 480 13.45 -5.43 1.95
N ASP A 481 13.87 -5.07 0.73
CA ASP A 481 15.29 -4.91 0.43
C ASP A 481 15.85 -3.69 1.18
N GLY A 482 16.63 -3.94 2.22
CA GLY A 482 17.38 -2.93 2.97
C GLY A 482 18.45 -2.17 2.17
N LYS A 483 18.32 -2.13 0.83
CA LYS A 483 19.12 -1.36 -0.11
C LYS A 483 18.69 0.11 -0.14
N GLU A 484 17.42 0.41 0.12
CA GLU A 484 16.96 1.80 0.31
C GLU A 484 17.31 2.23 1.74
N LYS A 485 18.54 2.76 1.91
CA LYS A 485 19.14 3.19 3.19
C LYS A 485 18.43 4.42 3.80
N TRP A 486 17.15 4.33 4.10
CA TRP A 486 16.40 5.31 4.89
C TRP A 486 16.61 5.00 6.37
N THR A 487 17.75 5.46 6.89
CA THR A 487 18.45 4.88 8.04
C THR A 487 17.69 4.93 9.38
N GLU A 488 17.63 3.74 9.97
CA GLU A 488 17.54 3.34 11.39
C GLU A 488 16.30 3.69 12.24
N HIS A 489 15.56 4.78 12.03
CA HIS A 489 14.68 5.25 13.11
C HIS A 489 13.21 4.79 13.08
N TYR A 490 12.64 4.33 11.96
CA TYR A 490 11.19 4.03 11.90
C TYR A 490 10.84 2.80 11.03
N GLU A 491 9.84 2.01 11.40
CA GLU A 491 9.36 0.87 10.59
C GLU A 491 8.76 1.32 9.25
N THR A 492 8.13 2.50 9.20
CA THR A 492 7.46 3.05 8.01
C THR A 492 8.34 3.84 7.07
N THR A 493 9.54 4.23 7.49
CA THR A 493 10.55 4.80 6.57
C THR A 493 11.36 3.72 5.86
N ARG A 494 11.24 2.45 6.25
CA ARG A 494 12.16 1.41 5.77
C ARG A 494 11.86 0.97 4.34
N LEU A 495 10.59 0.93 3.89
CA LEU A 495 10.20 0.07 2.77
C LEU A 495 8.99 0.57 1.95
N SER A 496 9.13 0.54 0.62
CA SER A 496 8.06 0.83 -0.34
C SER A 496 7.37 -0.46 -0.82
N GLY A 497 6.08 -0.35 -1.13
CA GLY A 497 5.35 -1.37 -1.86
C GLY A 497 5.59 -1.26 -3.37
N ARG A 498 5.22 -2.30 -4.11
CA ARG A 498 5.25 -2.36 -5.56
C ARG A 498 3.90 -2.88 -6.07
N ILE A 499 3.38 -2.24 -7.11
CA ILE A 499 2.20 -2.69 -7.84
C ILE A 499 2.65 -3.47 -9.05
N TYR A 500 2.15 -4.69 -9.17
CA TYR A 500 2.30 -5.55 -10.33
C TYR A 500 0.94 -5.75 -11.01
N LYS A 501 0.98 -5.99 -12.31
CA LYS A 501 -0.20 -6.32 -13.12
C LYS A 501 -0.03 -7.68 -13.80
N SER A 502 -1.14 -8.35 -14.06
CA SER A 502 -1.17 -9.64 -14.74
C SER A 502 -2.50 -9.86 -15.47
N ALA A 503 -2.46 -10.50 -16.64
CA ALA A 503 -3.65 -10.94 -17.36
C ALA A 503 -4.24 -12.24 -16.78
N ASP A 504 -3.38 -13.15 -16.31
CA ASP A 504 -3.72 -14.54 -15.95
C ASP A 504 -3.49 -14.86 -14.45
N GLY A 505 -2.96 -13.89 -13.70
CA GLY A 505 -2.60 -14.03 -12.29
C GLY A 505 -1.40 -14.96 -12.07
N ARG A 506 -0.67 -15.32 -13.13
CA ARG A 506 0.51 -16.19 -13.11
C ARG A 506 1.75 -15.44 -13.52
N LYS A 507 1.68 -14.64 -14.59
CA LYS A 507 2.80 -13.83 -15.06
C LYS A 507 2.60 -12.39 -14.64
N TRP A 508 3.51 -11.91 -13.80
CA TRP A 508 3.41 -10.59 -13.19
C TRP A 508 4.44 -9.64 -13.80
N THR A 509 4.02 -8.42 -14.12
CA THR A 509 4.89 -7.35 -14.60
C THR A 509 4.81 -6.17 -13.64
N LEU A 510 5.96 -5.63 -13.25
CA LEU A 510 6.03 -4.43 -12.40
C LEU A 510 5.36 -3.27 -13.15
N SER A 511 4.39 -2.63 -12.49
CA SER A 511 3.67 -1.47 -13.03
C SER A 511 4.16 -0.18 -12.39
N SER A 512 4.26 -0.13 -11.07
CA SER A 512 4.69 1.07 -10.35
C SER A 512 5.18 0.75 -8.94
N ARG A 513 5.86 1.71 -8.33
CA ARG A 513 6.17 1.72 -6.90
C ARG A 513 5.09 2.46 -6.14
N THR A 514 4.88 2.11 -4.87
CA THR A 514 3.93 2.81 -4.00
C THR A 514 4.60 3.83 -3.10
N GLY A 515 3.77 4.61 -2.38
CA GLY A 515 4.22 5.32 -1.18
C GLY A 515 4.75 4.38 -0.09
N ALA A 516 5.40 4.98 0.93
CA ALA A 516 5.97 4.27 2.08
C ALA A 516 4.88 3.59 2.91
N MET A 517 5.13 2.36 3.37
CA MET A 517 4.16 1.58 4.14
C MET A 517 4.81 0.53 5.04
N GLY A 518 4.13 0.18 6.14
CA GLY A 518 4.51 -0.91 7.01
C GLY A 518 4.22 -2.30 6.41
N ASP A 519 4.68 -3.34 7.10
CA ASP A 519 4.23 -4.71 6.83
C ASP A 519 2.72 -4.85 7.06
N ALA A 520 2.08 -5.86 6.45
CA ALA A 520 0.64 -6.09 6.57
C ALA A 520 -0.26 -4.92 6.08
N SER A 521 0.29 -4.06 5.21
CA SER A 521 -0.48 -3.10 4.42
C SER A 521 -1.25 -3.81 3.31
N THR A 522 -2.44 -3.31 2.97
CA THR A 522 -3.35 -4.02 2.06
C THR A 522 -3.86 -3.15 0.92
N LEU A 523 -4.10 -3.77 -0.24
CA LEU A 523 -4.82 -3.20 -1.37
C LEU A 523 -6.30 -3.62 -1.32
N SER A 524 -7.19 -2.68 -1.58
CA SER A 524 -8.63 -2.91 -1.68
C SER A 524 -9.25 -2.09 -2.82
N TYR A 525 -10.51 -2.39 -3.15
CA TYR A 525 -11.31 -1.61 -4.08
C TYR A 525 -12.71 -1.39 -3.48
N ASN A 526 -13.15 -0.13 -3.46
CA ASN A 526 -14.50 0.23 -3.07
C ASN A 526 -15.36 0.39 -4.33
N ARG A 527 -16.23 -0.58 -4.59
CA ARG A 527 -17.10 -0.59 -5.78
C ARG A 527 -18.23 0.44 -5.71
N PHE A 528 -18.62 0.86 -4.51
CA PHE A 528 -19.63 1.90 -4.34
C PHE A 528 -19.13 3.30 -4.70
N ARG A 529 -17.81 3.53 -4.57
CA ARG A 529 -17.15 4.81 -4.93
C ARG A 529 -16.34 4.73 -6.22
N ASN A 530 -16.12 3.53 -6.75
CA ASN A 530 -15.23 3.26 -7.87
C ASN A 530 -13.78 3.75 -7.60
N LYS A 531 -13.25 3.42 -6.42
CA LYS A 531 -11.92 3.86 -5.96
C LYS A 531 -11.06 2.69 -5.51
N TRP A 532 -9.79 2.73 -5.91
CA TRP A 532 -8.73 1.89 -5.34
C TRP A 532 -8.29 2.43 -4.00
N LEU A 533 -8.07 1.54 -3.04
CA LEU A 533 -7.70 1.89 -1.67
C LEU A 533 -6.39 1.21 -1.28
N ILE A 534 -5.48 1.95 -0.65
CA ILE A 534 -4.36 1.39 0.09
C ILE A 534 -4.57 1.67 1.57
N PHE A 535 -4.54 0.60 2.36
CA PHE A 535 -4.51 0.67 3.82
C PHE A 535 -3.09 0.44 4.28
N ALA A 536 -2.37 1.54 4.49
CA ALA A 536 -0.97 1.51 4.87
C ALA A 536 -0.86 1.38 6.38
N ARG A 537 -0.32 0.27 6.87
CA ARG A 537 0.02 0.14 8.29
C ARG A 537 1.12 1.14 8.62
N ASP A 538 0.95 1.86 9.73
CA ASP A 538 1.91 2.79 10.28
C ASP A 538 1.88 2.74 11.82
N ASN A 539 2.60 3.63 12.50
CA ASN A 539 2.55 3.82 13.95
C ASN A 539 2.08 5.26 14.26
N CYS A 540 1.03 5.41 15.08
CA CYS A 540 0.60 6.69 15.63
C CYS A 540 1.75 7.27 16.42
N SER A 541 2.21 8.49 16.08
CA SER A 541 3.16 9.28 16.87
C SER A 541 4.39 8.48 17.31
N PHE A 542 5.56 8.86 16.84
CA PHE A 542 6.79 8.15 17.13
C PHE A 542 7.22 8.15 18.62
N SER A 543 6.36 8.55 19.57
CA SER A 543 6.50 8.50 21.03
C SER A 543 5.61 7.47 21.73
N THR A 544 4.49 7.00 21.17
CA THR A 544 3.51 6.17 21.91
C THR A 544 3.49 4.67 21.55
N GLY A 545 4.16 4.25 20.47
CA GLY A 545 4.29 2.83 20.09
C GLY A 545 2.96 2.14 19.70
N ARG A 546 1.93 2.91 19.36
CA ARG A 546 0.63 2.39 18.90
C ARG A 546 0.59 2.27 17.39
N ARG A 547 0.06 1.17 16.86
CA ARG A 547 -0.16 1.01 15.42
C ARG A 547 -1.39 1.81 14.96
N VAL A 548 -1.29 2.37 13.76
CA VAL A 548 -2.40 2.96 13.02
C VAL A 548 -2.44 2.38 11.62
N VAL A 549 -3.56 2.57 10.96
CA VAL A 549 -3.70 2.32 9.54
C VAL A 549 -4.07 3.63 8.89
N ARG A 550 -3.30 4.02 7.87
CA ARG A 550 -3.54 5.20 7.05
C ARG A 550 -4.32 4.80 5.80
N TYR A 551 -5.19 5.68 5.34
CA TYR A 551 -6.08 5.48 4.21
C TYR A 551 -5.63 6.34 3.04
N PHE A 552 -5.41 5.72 1.88
CA PHE A 552 -5.21 6.42 0.62
C PHE A 552 -6.23 5.90 -0.41
N GLU A 553 -6.86 6.80 -1.17
CA GLU A 553 -7.71 6.44 -2.30
C GLU A 553 -7.23 7.07 -3.60
N CYS A 554 -7.39 6.35 -4.71
CA CYS A 554 -7.11 6.84 -6.05
C CYS A 554 -8.04 6.19 -7.10
N SER A 555 -8.10 6.76 -8.30
CA SER A 555 -8.93 6.22 -9.38
C SER A 555 -8.18 5.24 -10.28
N ASP A 556 -6.86 5.37 -10.40
CA ASP A 556 -6.02 4.44 -11.15
C ASP A 556 -4.79 4.07 -10.33
N ILE A 557 -4.81 2.87 -9.73
CA ILE A 557 -3.71 2.39 -8.90
C ILE A 557 -2.43 2.14 -9.69
N THR A 558 -2.51 1.82 -10.99
CA THR A 558 -1.32 1.47 -11.77
C THR A 558 -0.44 2.70 -11.99
N SER A 559 -1.04 3.88 -12.17
CA SER A 559 -0.34 5.15 -12.32
C SER A 559 -0.25 5.94 -11.01
N GLN A 560 -1.23 5.88 -10.09
CA GLN A 560 -1.31 6.77 -8.92
C GLN A 560 -0.92 6.11 -7.59
N ALA A 561 -0.41 4.87 -7.60
CA ALA A 561 0.01 4.22 -6.36
C ALA A 561 1.22 4.88 -5.68
N ALA A 562 2.02 5.65 -6.43
CA ALA A 562 3.07 6.48 -5.84
C ALA A 562 2.40 7.69 -5.17
N TYR A 563 2.19 7.61 -3.86
CA TYR A 563 1.56 8.66 -3.09
C TYR A 563 2.47 9.17 -1.98
N GLY A 564 2.36 10.46 -1.68
CA GLY A 564 2.99 11.05 -0.50
C GLY A 564 2.14 10.88 0.76
N LEU A 565 2.76 11.00 1.93
CA LEU A 565 2.09 10.83 3.23
C LEU A 565 0.93 11.80 3.49
N TRP A 566 0.82 12.89 2.73
CA TRP A 566 -0.29 13.84 2.76
C TRP A 566 -1.56 13.35 2.06
N GLN A 567 -1.42 12.51 1.01
CA GLN A 567 -2.57 11.95 0.27
C GLN A 567 -3.19 10.81 1.08
N SER A 568 -2.39 10.16 1.92
CA SER A 568 -2.91 9.28 2.95
C SER A 568 -3.33 10.08 4.19
N VAL A 569 -4.45 9.68 4.79
CA VAL A 569 -4.97 10.27 6.03
C VAL A 569 -4.90 9.25 7.14
N ASP A 570 -4.77 9.70 8.38
CA ASP A 570 -4.95 8.82 9.53
C ASP A 570 -6.39 8.32 9.55
N TRP A 571 -6.57 7.03 9.84
CA TRP A 571 -7.86 6.40 9.57
C TRP A 571 -8.33 5.43 10.65
N GLN A 572 -7.64 4.30 10.84
CA GLN A 572 -8.04 3.30 11.84
C GLN A 572 -6.98 3.17 12.93
N ARG A 573 -7.45 3.12 14.18
CA ARG A 573 -6.64 2.86 15.37
C ARG A 573 -7.50 2.17 16.42
N THR A 574 -6.85 1.60 17.43
CA THR A 574 -7.59 1.19 18.63
C THR A 574 -8.07 2.41 19.42
N ASP A 575 -9.18 2.25 20.12
CA ASP A 575 -9.80 3.26 20.96
C ASP A 575 -10.14 2.70 22.34
N ARG A 576 -10.72 3.54 23.20
CA ARG A 576 -11.06 3.22 24.59
C ARG A 576 -12.04 2.05 24.79
N LEU A 577 -12.73 1.60 23.73
CA LEU A 577 -13.64 0.45 23.78
C LEU A 577 -12.95 -0.88 23.42
N ASP A 578 -11.71 -0.84 22.92
CA ASP A 578 -10.96 -2.05 22.58
C ASP A 578 -10.39 -2.70 23.83
N ILE A 579 -10.81 -3.94 24.07
CA ILE A 579 -10.60 -4.61 25.35
C ILE A 579 -9.28 -5.37 25.33
N GLN A 580 -8.49 -5.12 26.37
CA GLN A 580 -7.25 -5.83 26.63
C GLN A 580 -7.51 -7.31 26.95
N ASP A 581 -6.66 -8.18 26.42
CA ASP A 581 -6.67 -9.59 26.79
C ASP A 581 -6.42 -9.78 28.30
N PRO A 582 -7.29 -10.52 29.02
CA PRO A 582 -7.22 -10.62 30.48
C PRO A 582 -5.96 -11.34 30.98
N LYS A 583 -5.33 -12.18 30.16
CA LYS A 583 -4.12 -12.93 30.49
C LYS A 583 -2.86 -12.18 30.08
N LEU A 584 -2.82 -11.71 28.83
CA LEU A 584 -1.62 -11.07 28.25
C LEU A 584 -1.42 -9.64 28.76
N LYS A 585 -2.50 -8.92 29.02
CA LYS A 585 -2.48 -7.55 29.54
C LYS A 585 -1.61 -6.57 28.72
N GLU A 586 -1.55 -6.78 27.41
CA GLU A 586 -0.95 -5.85 26.44
C GLU A 586 -2.02 -4.92 25.87
N VAL A 587 -1.65 -3.69 25.50
CA VAL A 587 -2.62 -2.75 24.90
C VAL A 587 -3.00 -3.28 23.51
N PRO A 588 -4.30 -3.49 23.20
CA PRO A 588 -4.71 -3.94 21.87
C PRO A 588 -4.28 -2.95 20.79
N GLN A 589 -3.86 -3.48 19.65
CA GLN A 589 -3.48 -2.69 18.49
C GLN A 589 -4.05 -3.31 17.21
N ILE A 590 -4.30 -2.49 16.18
CA ILE A 590 -4.68 -2.99 14.85
C ILE A 590 -3.40 -3.35 14.08
N TYR A 591 -3.24 -4.61 13.70
CA TYR A 591 -2.08 -5.11 12.97
C TYR A 591 -2.25 -4.95 11.45
N SER A 592 -3.44 -5.21 10.94
CA SER A 592 -3.84 -5.01 9.54
C SER A 592 -5.33 -4.79 9.44
N VAL A 593 -5.77 -4.17 8.34
CA VAL A 593 -7.17 -4.04 7.98
C VAL A 593 -7.32 -4.49 6.53
N CYS A 594 -8.31 -5.32 6.26
CA CYS A 594 -8.77 -5.64 4.92
C CYS A 594 -10.19 -5.10 4.76
N SER A 595 -10.58 -4.68 3.56
CA SER A 595 -11.98 -4.36 3.27
C SER A 595 -12.37 -4.84 1.89
N ASP A 596 -13.65 -5.14 1.67
CA ASP A 596 -14.22 -5.39 0.35
C ASP A 596 -15.71 -5.02 0.32
N SER A 597 -16.27 -4.83 -0.87
CA SER A 597 -17.68 -4.48 -1.05
C SER A 597 -18.54 -5.74 -0.95
N TYR A 598 -19.47 -5.74 0.01
CA TYR A 598 -20.43 -6.82 0.26
C TYR A 598 -21.86 -6.26 0.29
N GLU A 599 -22.70 -6.73 -0.62
CA GLU A 599 -24.11 -6.37 -0.71
C GLU A 599 -24.30 -4.84 -0.73
N SER A 600 -24.74 -4.25 0.39
CA SER A 600 -24.98 -2.81 0.58
C SER A 600 -24.02 -2.14 1.57
N ILE A 601 -22.85 -2.73 1.84
CA ILE A 601 -21.83 -2.20 2.75
C ILE A 601 -20.41 -2.43 2.23
N GLN A 602 -19.48 -1.59 2.67
CA GLN A 602 -18.07 -1.98 2.69
C GLN A 602 -17.84 -2.79 3.98
N LEU A 603 -17.55 -4.08 3.83
CA LEU A 603 -17.21 -4.98 4.93
C LEU A 603 -15.72 -4.83 5.25
N GLY A 604 -15.37 -4.81 6.53
CA GLY A 604 -13.99 -4.71 7.00
C GLY A 604 -13.63 -5.87 7.92
N MET A 605 -12.41 -6.38 7.78
CA MET A 605 -11.81 -7.37 8.68
C MET A 605 -10.57 -6.77 9.32
N PHE A 606 -10.59 -6.64 10.64
CA PHE A 606 -9.56 -6.02 11.45
C PHE A 606 -8.77 -7.11 12.17
N GLN A 607 -7.47 -7.18 11.93
CA GLN A 607 -6.57 -8.08 12.64
C GLN A 607 -6.11 -7.41 13.94
N TYR A 608 -6.66 -7.82 15.07
CA TYR A 608 -6.32 -7.31 16.40
C TYR A 608 -5.11 -8.02 16.96
N TRP A 609 -4.05 -7.29 17.25
CA TRP A 609 -2.92 -7.76 18.04
C TRP A 609 -3.21 -7.59 19.53
N LEU A 610 -3.13 -8.70 20.27
CA LEU A 610 -3.41 -8.76 21.71
C LEU A 610 -2.16 -9.09 22.55
N GLY A 611 -1.00 -9.24 21.90
CA GLY A 611 0.24 -9.65 22.55
C GLY A 611 0.58 -11.14 22.36
N PRO A 612 1.62 -11.64 23.05
CA PRO A 612 2.57 -10.84 23.81
C PRO A 612 3.56 -10.09 22.89
N SER A 613 4.37 -9.19 23.44
CA SER A 613 5.44 -8.50 22.69
C SER A 613 6.52 -9.46 22.16
N ASN A 614 7.23 -9.06 21.10
CA ASN A 614 8.25 -9.90 20.43
C ASN A 614 9.34 -10.40 21.40
N SER A 615 9.66 -9.65 22.46
CA SER A 615 10.66 -10.05 23.47
C SER A 615 10.19 -11.22 24.34
N VAL A 616 8.88 -11.37 24.53
CA VAL A 616 8.26 -12.51 25.23
C VAL A 616 8.14 -13.69 24.28
N ILE A 617 7.70 -13.42 23.05
CA ILE A 617 7.58 -14.41 21.97
C ILE A 617 8.91 -15.16 21.78
N ALA A 618 10.02 -14.43 21.60
CA ALA A 618 11.35 -15.00 21.40
C ALA A 618 11.84 -15.93 22.53
N LYS A 619 11.26 -15.82 23.74
CA LYS A 619 11.58 -16.69 24.88
C LYS A 619 10.71 -17.94 24.96
N THR A 620 9.50 -17.87 24.42
CA THR A 620 8.48 -18.93 24.56
C THR A 620 8.36 -19.79 23.31
N GLY A 621 8.73 -19.25 22.14
CA GLY A 621 8.53 -19.90 20.84
C GLY A 621 7.06 -20.03 20.43
N LEU A 622 6.14 -19.43 21.19
CA LEU A 622 4.71 -19.42 20.89
C LEU A 622 4.37 -18.20 20.02
N PRO A 623 3.46 -18.35 19.03
CA PRO A 623 3.03 -17.24 18.18
C PRO A 623 2.41 -16.09 18.97
N LYS A 624 2.45 -14.89 18.39
CA LYS A 624 1.63 -13.77 18.87
C LYS A 624 0.14 -14.13 18.77
N ILE A 625 -0.69 -13.57 19.62
CA ILE A 625 -2.14 -13.68 19.52
C ILE A 625 -2.64 -12.52 18.68
N THR A 626 -3.15 -12.86 17.50
CA THR A 626 -3.99 -11.94 16.72
C THR A 626 -5.32 -12.58 16.41
N GLU A 627 -6.41 -11.88 16.69
CA GLU A 627 -7.78 -12.31 16.41
C GLU A 627 -8.42 -11.43 15.34
N LEU A 628 -9.44 -11.94 14.66
CA LEU A 628 -10.11 -11.22 13.58
C LEU A 628 -11.46 -10.68 14.05
N GLN A 629 -11.69 -9.40 13.84
CA GLN A 629 -12.95 -8.71 14.16
C GLN A 629 -13.53 -8.04 12.93
N LEU A 630 -14.85 -7.90 12.88
CA LEU A 630 -15.53 -7.21 11.79
C LEU A 630 -15.72 -5.73 12.08
N GLY A 631 -15.76 -4.94 11.01
CA GLY A 631 -16.32 -3.60 11.01
C GLY A 631 -17.14 -3.35 9.75
N TYR A 632 -18.01 -2.36 9.79
CA TYR A 632 -18.98 -2.09 8.73
C TYR A 632 -18.95 -0.61 8.35
N SER A 633 -19.02 -0.31 7.06
CA SER A 633 -19.08 1.07 6.57
C SER A 633 -20.12 1.25 5.48
N ARG A 634 -20.87 2.35 5.56
CA ARG A 634 -21.88 2.75 4.58
C ARG A 634 -21.35 3.79 3.57
N ASP A 635 -20.32 4.54 3.93
CA ASP A 635 -19.69 5.56 3.09
C ASP A 635 -18.30 5.16 2.55
N GLY A 636 -17.76 4.04 3.04
CA GLY A 636 -16.47 3.50 2.64
C GLY A 636 -15.27 4.04 3.42
N PHE A 637 -15.47 4.98 4.36
CA PHE A 637 -14.42 5.54 5.19
C PHE A 637 -14.70 5.36 6.68
N TYR A 638 -15.84 5.80 7.21
CA TYR A 638 -16.12 5.60 8.63
C TYR A 638 -16.58 4.17 8.87
N PHE A 639 -15.85 3.42 9.70
CA PHE A 639 -16.19 2.04 10.06
C PHE A 639 -16.75 1.98 11.48
N THR A 640 -17.93 1.39 11.62
CA THR A 640 -18.50 1.04 12.92
C THR A 640 -18.02 -0.34 13.34
N ARG A 641 -17.75 -0.50 14.63
CA ARG A 641 -17.34 -1.77 15.26
C ARG A 641 -18.18 -2.02 16.51
N PRO A 642 -19.45 -2.43 16.35
CA PRO A 642 -20.39 -2.56 17.46
C PRO A 642 -20.09 -3.75 18.36
N GLU A 643 -19.60 -4.87 17.81
CA GLU A 643 -19.08 -6.01 18.58
C GLU A 643 -17.55 -5.92 18.66
N ARG A 644 -17.02 -5.93 19.88
CA ARG A 644 -15.58 -5.78 20.19
C ARG A 644 -15.09 -6.74 21.26
N LYS A 645 -16.01 -7.38 21.97
CA LYS A 645 -15.74 -8.31 23.07
C LYS A 645 -15.48 -9.71 22.54
N THR A 646 -16.26 -10.12 21.55
CA THR A 646 -16.18 -11.45 20.97
C THR A 646 -15.52 -11.35 19.59
N PRO A 647 -14.40 -12.04 19.34
CA PRO A 647 -13.80 -12.06 18.01
C PRO A 647 -14.72 -12.75 17.01
N PHE A 648 -14.70 -12.27 15.77
CA PHE A 648 -15.42 -12.91 14.67
C PHE A 648 -14.79 -14.27 14.32
N ILE A 649 -13.45 -14.31 14.28
CA ILE A 649 -12.65 -15.55 14.22
C ILE A 649 -11.58 -15.47 15.32
N SER A 650 -11.62 -16.42 16.25
CA SER A 650 -10.70 -16.53 17.38
C SER A 650 -9.56 -17.50 17.08
N CYS A 651 -8.37 -17.24 17.62
CA CYS A 651 -7.36 -18.29 17.72
C CYS A 651 -7.83 -19.39 18.66
N SER A 652 -7.32 -20.61 18.49
CA SER A 652 -7.61 -21.70 19.42
C SER A 652 -6.98 -21.47 20.80
N ARG A 653 -5.81 -20.81 20.84
CA ARG A 653 -4.94 -20.61 22.02
C ARG A 653 -4.58 -21.91 22.74
N LYS A 654 -4.66 -23.03 22.03
CA LYS A 654 -4.37 -24.38 22.54
C LYS A 654 -3.08 -24.87 21.89
N GLU A 655 -2.10 -25.21 22.72
CA GLU A 655 -0.84 -25.81 22.23
C GLU A 655 -1.14 -27.02 21.33
N GLU A 656 -0.24 -27.28 20.39
CA GLU A 656 -0.35 -28.35 19.38
C GLU A 656 -1.42 -28.18 18.31
N THR A 657 -2.32 -27.20 18.43
CA THR A 657 -3.26 -26.88 17.33
C THR A 657 -2.59 -26.03 16.25
N TRP A 658 -3.03 -26.22 15.01
CA TRP A 658 -2.49 -25.52 13.84
C TRP A 658 -2.74 -24.00 13.88
N ASP A 659 -3.80 -23.57 14.57
CA ASP A 659 -4.25 -22.18 14.69
C ASP A 659 -4.13 -21.64 16.13
N TYR A 660 -3.06 -22.04 16.85
CA TYR A 660 -2.76 -21.54 18.20
C TYR A 660 -2.88 -20.02 18.28
N GLY A 661 -2.29 -19.32 17.30
CA GLY A 661 -2.24 -17.86 17.27
C GLY A 661 -1.94 -17.31 15.88
N TYR A 662 -1.67 -16.00 15.89
CA TYR A 662 -1.24 -15.20 14.76
C TYR A 662 -2.13 -15.33 13.51
N LEU A 663 -3.44 -15.20 13.71
CA LEU A 663 -4.38 -15.29 12.61
C LEU A 663 -4.23 -14.13 11.63
N HIS A 664 -4.16 -14.42 10.33
CA HIS A 664 -4.22 -13.41 9.27
C HIS A 664 -5.50 -13.53 8.44
N PRO A 665 -6.12 -12.39 8.10
CA PRO A 665 -7.25 -12.37 7.19
C PRO A 665 -6.79 -12.51 5.73
N VAL A 666 -7.75 -12.78 4.85
CA VAL A 666 -7.60 -12.67 3.40
C VAL A 666 -8.12 -11.30 2.96
N SER A 667 -7.45 -10.65 2.00
CA SER A 667 -7.80 -9.29 1.56
C SER A 667 -9.17 -9.18 0.87
N SER A 668 -9.67 -10.26 0.26
CA SER A 668 -11.03 -10.36 -0.28
C SER A 668 -12.08 -10.68 0.77
N LEU A 669 -11.70 -10.94 2.02
CA LEU A 669 -12.57 -11.31 3.14
C LEU A 669 -13.28 -12.66 3.00
N CYS A 670 -14.23 -12.77 2.07
CA CYS A 670 -15.05 -13.96 1.88
C CYS A 670 -15.42 -14.24 0.43
N VAL A 671 -15.81 -15.49 0.17
CA VAL A 671 -16.56 -15.90 -1.02
C VAL A 671 -17.96 -16.30 -0.58
N ALA A 672 -18.97 -15.83 -1.29
CA ALA A 672 -20.36 -16.10 -0.99
C ALA A 672 -20.86 -17.37 -1.71
N THR A 673 -21.82 -18.04 -1.10
CA THR A 673 -22.70 -19.03 -1.73
C THR A 673 -24.14 -18.53 -1.62
N GLN A 674 -25.13 -19.37 -1.94
CA GLN A 674 -26.53 -19.02 -1.72
C GLN A 674 -26.86 -18.87 -0.22
N ASP A 675 -26.29 -19.72 0.64
CA ASP A 675 -26.70 -19.82 2.05
C ASP A 675 -25.57 -19.54 3.06
N GLU A 676 -24.31 -19.53 2.60
CA GLU A 676 -23.12 -19.39 3.45
C GLU A 676 -22.13 -18.35 2.90
N LEU A 677 -21.32 -17.81 3.80
CA LEU A 677 -20.09 -17.07 3.55
C LEU A 677 -18.89 -17.91 4.00
N LEU A 678 -17.89 -18.00 3.13
CA LEU A 678 -16.66 -18.76 3.34
C LEU A 678 -15.50 -17.78 3.58
N PHE A 679 -14.84 -17.89 4.74
CA PHE A 679 -13.70 -17.05 5.14
C PHE A 679 -12.46 -17.92 5.27
N TRP A 680 -11.48 -17.74 4.38
CA TRP A 680 -10.16 -18.35 4.59
C TRP A 680 -9.32 -17.46 5.48
N TYR A 681 -8.47 -18.09 6.28
CA TYR A 681 -7.54 -17.41 7.17
C TYR A 681 -6.33 -18.32 7.38
N SER A 682 -5.17 -17.76 7.69
CA SER A 682 -4.03 -18.56 8.16
C SER A 682 -3.86 -18.44 9.66
N GLY A 683 -3.42 -19.52 10.31
CA GLY A 683 -3.00 -19.55 11.71
C GLY A 683 -1.63 -20.20 11.85
N TYR A 684 -1.02 -20.02 13.01
CA TYR A 684 0.31 -20.54 13.32
C TYR A 684 0.25 -21.39 14.58
N ARG A 685 0.89 -22.56 14.53
CA ARG A 685 1.15 -23.40 15.72
C ARG A 685 2.37 -22.89 16.49
N GLY A 686 3.40 -22.42 15.79
CA GLY A 686 4.73 -22.14 16.34
C GLY A 686 5.52 -23.40 16.68
N GLY A 687 6.55 -23.26 17.52
CA GLY A 687 7.42 -24.36 17.97
C GLY A 687 8.60 -24.66 17.04
N GLU A 688 9.22 -25.82 17.24
CA GLU A 688 10.39 -26.26 16.46
C GLU A 688 10.03 -26.64 15.02
N THR A 689 11.01 -26.48 14.12
CA THR A 689 10.94 -26.83 12.71
C THR A 689 12.35 -27.11 12.19
N ASP A 690 12.46 -27.94 11.15
CA ASP A 690 13.75 -28.33 10.53
C ASP A 690 14.38 -27.23 9.66
N ILE A 691 13.72 -26.07 9.54
CA ILE A 691 14.14 -24.96 8.68
C ILE A 691 14.44 -23.72 9.54
N GLU A 692 15.43 -22.90 9.14
CA GLU A 692 15.92 -21.74 9.91
C GLU A 692 14.90 -20.57 9.94
N ILE A 693 13.93 -20.64 10.84
CA ILE A 693 12.95 -19.59 11.16
C ILE A 693 12.85 -19.39 12.68
N THR A 694 12.42 -18.21 13.11
CA THR A 694 12.10 -18.01 14.53
C THR A 694 10.87 -18.85 14.91
N PRO A 695 10.89 -19.60 16.03
CA PRO A 695 9.87 -20.60 16.36
C PRO A 695 8.43 -20.07 16.36
N GLU A 696 8.23 -18.78 16.64
CA GLU A 696 6.90 -18.15 16.65
C GLU A 696 6.22 -18.02 15.28
N TYR A 697 6.99 -18.15 14.19
CA TYR A 697 6.49 -18.13 12.81
C TYR A 697 6.52 -19.51 12.16
N ALA A 698 6.85 -20.55 12.94
CA ALA A 698 6.88 -21.92 12.45
C ALA A 698 5.47 -22.50 12.27
N ASN A 699 5.38 -23.48 11.37
CA ASN A 699 4.18 -24.29 11.15
C ASN A 699 2.91 -23.48 10.82
N PRO A 700 2.94 -22.59 9.82
CA PRO A 700 1.73 -21.93 9.33
C PRO A 700 0.80 -22.93 8.64
N SER A 701 -0.50 -22.67 8.71
CA SER A 701 -1.51 -23.42 7.94
C SER A 701 -2.69 -22.51 7.61
N ILE A 702 -3.47 -22.90 6.60
CA ILE A 702 -4.65 -22.18 6.14
C ILE A 702 -5.87 -23.00 6.52
N GLY A 703 -6.85 -22.36 7.16
CA GLY A 703 -8.16 -22.95 7.44
C GLY A 703 -9.29 -22.15 6.81
N ILE A 704 -10.51 -22.60 7.09
CA ILE A 704 -11.74 -22.01 6.59
C ILE A 704 -12.74 -21.86 7.76
N ALA A 705 -13.38 -20.69 7.83
CA ALA A 705 -14.50 -20.43 8.71
C ALA A 705 -15.77 -20.19 7.88
N ARG A 706 -16.93 -20.54 8.43
CA ARG A 706 -18.23 -20.44 7.78
C ARG A 706 -19.20 -19.60 8.60
N LEU A 707 -20.01 -18.83 7.92
CA LEU A 707 -21.13 -18.09 8.50
C LEU A 707 -22.34 -18.24 7.57
N ARG A 708 -23.55 -18.18 8.13
CA ARG A 708 -24.76 -17.95 7.33
C ARG A 708 -24.59 -16.71 6.43
N ARG A 709 -25.12 -16.73 5.22
CA ARG A 709 -25.22 -15.53 4.37
C ARG A 709 -25.92 -14.40 5.12
N ASP A 710 -25.36 -13.18 5.07
CA ASP A 710 -25.77 -12.00 5.85
C ASP A 710 -25.71 -12.16 7.38
N GLY A 711 -25.22 -13.29 7.89
CA GLY A 711 -25.29 -13.69 9.30
C GLY A 711 -24.39 -12.92 10.25
N PHE A 712 -23.87 -11.75 9.88
CA PHE A 712 -22.99 -10.94 10.72
C PHE A 712 -23.71 -10.41 11.95
N ALA A 713 -24.96 -9.99 11.75
CA ALA A 713 -25.85 -9.49 12.79
C ALA A 713 -27.30 -9.90 12.46
N SER A 714 -28.11 -10.09 13.51
CA SER A 714 -29.55 -10.29 13.41
C SER A 714 -30.30 -9.41 14.41
N LEU A 715 -31.57 -9.15 14.13
CA LEU A 715 -32.54 -8.62 15.09
C LEU A 715 -33.35 -9.80 15.65
N ASP A 716 -33.20 -10.06 16.94
CA ASP A 716 -33.74 -11.26 17.60
C ASP A 716 -34.93 -10.94 18.52
N GLY A 717 -35.88 -11.87 18.59
CA GLY A 717 -36.98 -11.89 19.57
C GLY A 717 -38.37 -11.89 18.96
N THR A 718 -39.36 -11.41 19.72
CA THR A 718 -40.73 -11.17 19.29
C THR A 718 -41.00 -9.66 19.34
N GLY A 719 -41.54 -9.10 18.26
CA GLY A 719 -41.73 -7.66 18.16
C GLY A 719 -41.84 -7.14 16.72
N SER A 720 -41.42 -5.90 16.49
CA SER A 720 -41.34 -5.26 15.19
C SER A 720 -40.14 -4.32 15.01
N ILE A 721 -39.67 -4.26 13.77
CA ILE A 721 -38.71 -3.27 13.28
C ILE A 721 -39.38 -2.41 12.21
N THR A 722 -39.29 -1.09 12.35
CA THR A 722 -39.69 -0.10 11.33
C THR A 722 -38.45 0.54 10.76
N THR A 723 -38.32 0.51 9.43
CA THR A 723 -37.18 1.11 8.74
C THR A 723 -37.25 2.64 8.80
N CYS A 724 -36.14 3.32 8.48
CA CYS A 724 -36.19 4.72 8.05
C CYS A 724 -37.01 4.85 6.73
N ARG A 725 -37.11 6.07 6.19
CA ARG A 725 -37.67 6.25 4.85
C ARG A 725 -36.73 5.61 3.84
N LEU A 726 -37.29 4.92 2.89
CA LEU A 726 -36.60 4.19 1.85
C LEU A 726 -37.01 4.71 0.48
N THR A 727 -36.12 4.59 -0.49
CA THR A 727 -36.42 4.73 -1.91
C THR A 727 -35.76 3.59 -2.68
N ALA A 728 -36.26 3.33 -3.88
CA ALA A 728 -35.67 2.36 -4.79
C ALA A 728 -35.84 2.79 -6.25
N GLU A 729 -34.89 2.39 -7.08
CA GLU A 729 -34.90 2.60 -8.52
C GLU A 729 -36.01 1.80 -9.22
N LYS A 730 -36.28 2.17 -10.48
CA LYS A 730 -37.21 1.44 -11.34
C LYS A 730 -36.73 0.01 -11.59
N GLY A 731 -37.67 -0.92 -11.71
CA GLY A 731 -37.41 -2.31 -12.09
C GLY A 731 -37.42 -3.29 -10.93
N LYS A 732 -37.23 -2.84 -9.69
CA LYS A 732 -37.41 -3.66 -8.49
C LYS A 732 -38.89 -4.02 -8.30
N LYS A 733 -39.20 -5.31 -8.16
CA LYS A 733 -40.57 -5.85 -8.13
C LYS A 733 -40.89 -6.67 -6.89
N TYR A 734 -39.90 -7.28 -6.27
CA TYR A 734 -40.12 -8.31 -5.25
C TYR A 734 -39.38 -7.97 -3.98
N LEU A 735 -40.04 -8.08 -2.83
CA LEU A 735 -39.41 -7.95 -1.51
C LEU A 735 -38.93 -9.32 -1.06
N PHE A 736 -37.67 -9.41 -0.65
CA PHE A 736 -37.06 -10.61 -0.11
C PHE A 736 -36.51 -10.38 1.30
N VAL A 737 -36.42 -11.48 2.06
CA VAL A 737 -35.88 -11.51 3.43
C VAL A 737 -34.94 -12.69 3.63
N ASN A 738 -34.04 -12.53 4.60
CA ASN A 738 -33.25 -13.58 5.23
C ASN A 738 -33.60 -13.63 6.71
N ALA A 739 -34.21 -14.73 7.15
CA ALA A 739 -34.70 -14.90 8.51
C ALA A 739 -34.78 -16.38 8.93
N ASP A 740 -34.72 -16.61 10.24
CA ASP A 740 -35.17 -17.83 10.90
C ASP A 740 -36.21 -17.43 11.94
N ALA A 741 -37.49 -17.70 11.69
CA ALA A 741 -38.58 -17.22 12.56
C ALA A 741 -39.80 -18.13 12.56
N ALA A 742 -40.53 -18.15 13.68
CA ALA A 742 -41.83 -18.81 13.76
C ALA A 742 -42.88 -18.10 12.89
N SER A 743 -42.83 -16.76 12.82
CA SER A 743 -43.64 -15.96 11.91
C SER A 743 -42.95 -14.63 11.62
N LEU A 744 -42.84 -14.25 10.35
CA LEU A 744 -42.40 -12.93 9.91
C LEU A 744 -43.37 -12.37 8.86
N ARG A 745 -43.84 -11.14 9.07
CA ARG A 745 -44.74 -10.40 8.17
C ARG A 745 -44.17 -9.02 7.87
N ALA A 746 -44.58 -8.43 6.74
CA ALA A 746 -44.27 -7.05 6.41
C ALA A 746 -45.53 -6.21 6.17
N GLU A 747 -45.42 -4.94 6.53
CA GLU A 747 -46.38 -3.88 6.29
C GLU A 747 -45.69 -2.70 5.60
N LEU A 748 -46.27 -2.20 4.52
CA LEU A 748 -45.71 -1.08 3.75
C LEU A 748 -46.43 0.23 4.07
N TYR A 749 -45.64 1.28 4.27
CA TYR A 749 -46.10 2.64 4.55
C TYR A 749 -45.74 3.58 3.40
N ASP A 750 -46.63 4.50 3.05
CA ASP A 750 -46.37 5.58 2.09
C ASP A 750 -45.52 6.72 2.70
N ALA A 751 -45.24 7.74 1.89
CA ALA A 751 -44.49 8.93 2.32
C ALA A 751 -45.18 9.73 3.44
N ASP A 752 -46.50 9.63 3.57
CA ASP A 752 -47.28 10.31 4.60
C ASP A 752 -47.37 9.48 5.90
N GLY A 753 -46.84 8.25 5.89
CA GLY A 753 -46.87 7.33 7.03
C GLY A 753 -48.18 6.57 7.16
N ASN A 754 -48.98 6.45 6.09
CA ASN A 754 -50.18 5.62 6.05
C ASN A 754 -49.86 4.23 5.49
N VAL A 755 -50.55 3.21 5.99
CA VAL A 755 -50.44 1.85 5.44
C VAL A 755 -50.96 1.85 4.00
N ILE A 756 -50.18 1.26 3.08
CA ILE A 756 -50.54 1.15 1.67
C ILE A 756 -51.62 0.08 1.51
N ASP A 757 -52.72 0.41 0.82
CA ASP A 757 -53.88 -0.45 0.67
C ASP A 757 -53.52 -1.84 0.07
N GLY A 758 -53.89 -2.90 0.79
CA GLY A 758 -53.56 -4.29 0.46
C GLY A 758 -52.13 -4.74 0.81
N TYR A 759 -51.33 -3.90 1.48
CA TYR A 759 -49.97 -4.21 1.94
C TYR A 759 -49.83 -4.11 3.47
N SER A 760 -50.91 -4.38 4.21
CA SER A 760 -50.91 -4.49 5.69
C SER A 760 -50.19 -5.76 6.17
N ALA A 761 -49.82 -5.82 7.45
CA ALA A 761 -49.27 -7.05 8.05
C ALA A 761 -50.27 -8.22 8.02
N GLU A 762 -51.57 -7.94 8.15
CA GLU A 762 -52.66 -8.92 8.06
C GLU A 762 -52.85 -9.46 6.63
N ASP A 763 -52.57 -8.63 5.62
CA ASP A 763 -52.63 -9.02 4.21
C ASP A 763 -51.37 -9.74 3.74
N CYS A 764 -50.25 -9.59 4.45
CA CYS A 764 -49.02 -10.33 4.19
C CYS A 764 -49.23 -11.82 4.39
N ILE A 765 -48.69 -12.65 3.51
CA ILE A 765 -48.56 -14.09 3.74
C ILE A 765 -47.35 -14.27 4.65
N PRO A 766 -47.49 -14.86 5.85
CA PRO A 766 -46.40 -14.96 6.80
C PRO A 766 -45.33 -15.94 6.29
N PHE A 767 -44.07 -15.60 6.53
CA PHE A 767 -42.97 -16.55 6.43
C PHE A 767 -42.77 -17.28 7.76
N THR A 768 -42.54 -18.59 7.69
CA THR A 768 -42.19 -19.44 8.83
C THR A 768 -41.07 -20.38 8.42
N GLY A 769 -40.05 -20.52 9.27
CA GLY A 769 -38.91 -21.40 9.07
C GLY A 769 -37.60 -20.63 8.91
N ASP A 770 -36.57 -21.33 8.44
CA ASP A 770 -35.21 -20.84 8.26
C ASP A 770 -34.86 -20.74 6.75
N SER A 771 -34.59 -19.53 6.26
CA SER A 771 -34.17 -19.30 4.87
C SER A 771 -33.30 -18.06 4.70
N CYS A 772 -32.26 -18.18 3.87
CA CYS A 772 -31.41 -17.06 3.45
C CYS A 772 -32.02 -16.23 2.30
N CYS A 773 -33.12 -16.69 1.69
CA CYS A 773 -33.73 -16.05 0.53
C CYS A 773 -35.20 -16.44 0.39
N THR A 774 -36.09 -15.60 0.93
CA THR A 774 -37.54 -15.82 0.82
C THR A 774 -38.24 -14.58 0.28
N MET A 775 -39.06 -14.76 -0.75
CA MET A 775 -39.92 -13.71 -1.29
C MET A 775 -41.15 -13.51 -0.42
N PHE A 776 -41.47 -12.25 -0.10
CA PHE A 776 -42.74 -11.87 0.50
C PHE A 776 -43.82 -11.62 -0.54
N SER A 777 -45.06 -11.94 -0.15
CA SER A 777 -46.24 -11.73 -0.97
C SER A 777 -47.44 -11.38 -0.10
N TRP A 778 -48.37 -10.64 -0.68
CA TRP A 778 -49.63 -10.26 -0.04
C TRP A 778 -50.80 -10.95 -0.75
N LYS A 779 -51.93 -11.08 -0.05
CA LYS A 779 -53.15 -11.74 -0.56
C LYS A 779 -53.68 -11.14 -1.86
N ASN A 780 -53.34 -9.88 -2.16
CA ASN A 780 -53.73 -9.19 -3.39
C ASN A 780 -52.98 -9.71 -4.64
N GLY A 781 -51.90 -10.48 -4.46
CA GLY A 781 -51.08 -11.04 -5.54
C GLY A 781 -50.28 -10.04 -6.36
N LYS A 782 -50.21 -8.76 -5.94
CA LYS A 782 -49.50 -7.69 -6.66
C LYS A 782 -48.04 -7.60 -6.20
N ASP A 783 -47.17 -7.22 -7.12
CA ASP A 783 -45.76 -6.94 -6.86
C ASP A 783 -45.57 -5.56 -6.18
N VAL A 784 -44.32 -5.19 -5.87
CA VAL A 784 -43.98 -3.90 -5.24
C VAL A 784 -43.40 -2.86 -6.20
N SER A 785 -43.56 -3.05 -7.52
CA SER A 785 -43.00 -2.15 -8.55
C SER A 785 -43.51 -0.71 -8.46
N PHE A 786 -44.68 -0.50 -7.85
CA PHE A 786 -45.29 0.82 -7.64
C PHE A 786 -44.52 1.70 -6.63
N LEU A 787 -43.57 1.13 -5.87
CA LEU A 787 -42.68 1.83 -4.94
C LEU A 787 -41.55 2.57 -5.67
N ALA A 788 -41.26 2.24 -6.92
CA ALA A 788 -40.15 2.82 -7.67
C ALA A 788 -40.24 4.36 -7.71
N GLY A 789 -39.16 5.02 -7.26
CA GLY A 789 -39.05 6.48 -7.20
C GLY A 789 -39.97 7.16 -6.19
N LYS A 790 -40.60 6.41 -5.27
CA LYS A 790 -41.40 6.95 -4.17
C LYS A 790 -40.71 6.68 -2.84
N GLU A 791 -40.95 7.56 -1.88
CA GLU A 791 -40.59 7.28 -0.50
C GLU A 791 -41.59 6.31 0.13
N PHE A 792 -41.07 5.35 0.89
CA PHE A 792 -41.87 4.39 1.65
C PHE A 792 -41.10 3.95 2.90
N SER A 793 -41.78 3.27 3.83
CA SER A 793 -41.11 2.57 4.93
C SER A 793 -41.69 1.16 5.05
N VAL A 794 -40.90 0.24 5.60
CA VAL A 794 -41.35 -1.13 5.86
C VAL A 794 -41.33 -1.38 7.36
N LYS A 795 -42.44 -1.92 7.87
CA LYS A 795 -42.49 -2.48 9.21
C LYS A 795 -42.54 -3.99 9.11
N PHE A 796 -41.55 -4.67 9.68
CA PHE A 796 -41.57 -6.11 9.83
C PHE A 796 -42.09 -6.45 11.23
N VAL A 797 -42.98 -7.44 11.32
CA VAL A 797 -43.52 -7.95 12.58
C VAL A 797 -43.11 -9.42 12.70
N MET A 798 -42.40 -9.74 13.77
CA MET A 798 -41.77 -11.04 14.00
C MET A 798 -42.31 -11.68 15.28
N GLU A 799 -42.64 -12.97 15.21
CA GLU A 799 -42.86 -13.83 16.37
C GLU A 799 -41.71 -14.83 16.44
N ASP A 800 -40.97 -14.79 17.56
CA ASP A 800 -39.85 -15.67 17.90
C ASP A 800 -38.91 -16.02 16.74
N GLY A 801 -37.86 -15.23 16.55
CA GLY A 801 -36.88 -15.49 15.49
C GLY A 801 -35.65 -14.60 15.51
N SER A 802 -34.88 -14.72 14.43
CA SER A 802 -33.70 -13.93 14.08
C SER A 802 -33.88 -13.38 12.66
N PHE A 803 -33.86 -12.06 12.50
CA PHE A 803 -34.01 -11.39 11.20
C PHE A 803 -32.68 -10.76 10.76
N TYR A 804 -32.12 -11.23 9.65
CA TYR A 804 -30.75 -10.90 9.21
C TYR A 804 -30.69 -9.77 8.18
N SER A 805 -31.54 -9.83 7.16
CA SER A 805 -31.52 -8.85 6.06
C SER A 805 -32.82 -8.83 5.25
N PHE A 806 -33.03 -7.75 4.49
CA PHE A 806 -34.09 -7.64 3.49
C PHE A 806 -33.61 -6.90 2.24
N TRP A 807 -34.29 -7.05 1.11
CA TRP A 807 -33.96 -6.31 -0.12
C TRP A 807 -35.08 -6.33 -1.15
N LEU A 808 -34.97 -5.46 -2.14
CA LEU A 808 -35.79 -5.52 -3.33
C LEU A 808 -35.02 -6.15 -4.51
N SER A 809 -35.70 -7.01 -5.27
CA SER A 809 -35.17 -7.69 -6.45
C SER A 809 -36.05 -7.41 -7.67
N ASP A 810 -35.44 -7.38 -8.85
CA ASP A 810 -36.12 -7.40 -10.16
C ASP A 810 -36.40 -8.83 -10.66
N SER A 811 -35.87 -9.85 -9.97
CA SER A 811 -35.96 -11.26 -10.30
C SER A 811 -36.71 -12.07 -9.24
N GLU A 812 -37.46 -13.08 -9.67
CA GLU A 812 -38.11 -14.06 -8.78
C GLU A 812 -37.09 -14.95 -8.03
N THR A 813 -35.82 -14.94 -8.45
CA THR A 813 -34.75 -15.69 -7.78
C THR A 813 -34.14 -14.97 -6.59
N GLY A 814 -34.51 -13.70 -6.35
CA GLY A 814 -34.02 -12.91 -5.22
C GLY A 814 -32.60 -12.37 -5.40
N ASP A 815 -32.14 -12.15 -6.64
CA ASP A 815 -30.87 -11.45 -6.87
C ASP A 815 -30.96 -10.02 -6.33
N SER A 816 -29.99 -9.62 -5.51
CA SER A 816 -29.96 -8.31 -4.88
C SER A 816 -29.31 -7.25 -5.77
N GLY A 817 -28.54 -7.67 -6.79
CA GLY A 817 -27.65 -6.78 -7.54
C GLY A 817 -26.50 -6.22 -6.69
N GLY A 818 -26.23 -6.83 -5.53
CA GLY A 818 -25.17 -6.43 -4.62
C GLY A 818 -23.80 -7.03 -5.00
N TYR A 819 -22.76 -6.57 -4.30
CA TYR A 819 -21.41 -7.08 -4.47
C TYR A 819 -21.14 -8.30 -3.57
N TYR A 820 -20.19 -9.17 -3.95
CA TYR A 820 -19.95 -10.45 -3.27
C TYR A 820 -18.54 -10.62 -2.72
N CYS A 821 -17.85 -9.53 -2.36
CA CYS A 821 -16.45 -9.59 -1.94
C CYS A 821 -15.58 -10.31 -3.00
N GLY A 822 -15.04 -11.49 -2.66
CA GLY A 822 -14.26 -12.35 -3.55
C GLY A 822 -15.09 -13.11 -4.60
N GLY A 823 -16.42 -13.04 -4.60
CA GLY A 823 -17.29 -13.62 -5.63
C GLY A 823 -18.43 -14.47 -5.07
N LEU A 824 -19.35 -14.88 -5.95
CA LEU A 824 -20.51 -15.71 -5.63
C LEU A 824 -20.45 -17.05 -6.36
N ILE A 825 -20.47 -18.15 -5.62
CA ILE A 825 -20.60 -19.49 -6.18
C ILE A 825 -22.07 -19.77 -6.46
N ASP A 826 -22.52 -19.58 -7.70
CA ASP A 826 -23.89 -19.92 -8.11
C ASP A 826 -24.00 -21.38 -8.56
N ARG A 827 -24.38 -22.27 -7.62
CA ARG A 827 -24.56 -23.71 -7.90
C ARG A 827 -25.77 -24.04 -8.79
N LYS A 828 -26.53 -23.07 -9.32
CA LYS A 828 -27.70 -23.32 -10.18
C LYS A 828 -27.36 -23.96 -11.52
N THR A 829 -26.11 -23.90 -11.99
CA THR A 829 -25.66 -24.56 -13.22
C THR A 829 -25.20 -26.02 -13.03
N ALA A 830 -24.96 -26.47 -11.79
CA ALA A 830 -24.42 -27.82 -11.50
C ALA A 830 -25.47 -28.97 -11.51
N LYS A 831 -26.74 -28.70 -11.89
CA LYS A 831 -27.81 -29.72 -12.01
C LYS A 831 -28.13 -30.14 -13.45
N LYS A 832 -27.20 -29.97 -14.39
CA LYS A 832 -27.26 -30.63 -15.71
C LYS A 832 -25.91 -31.30 -16.03
N GLY A 833 -25.76 -32.53 -15.55
CA GLY A 833 -24.63 -33.41 -15.84
C GLY A 833 -24.87 -34.77 -15.22
#